data_AF-A0A3F2RZG1-F1
#
_entry.id   AF-A0A3F2RZG1-F1
#
_cell.length_a   1.000
_cell.length_b   1.000
_cell.length_c   1.000
_cell.angle_alpha   90.00
_cell.angle_beta   90.00
_cell.angle_gamma   90.00
#
_symmetry.space_group_name_H-M   'P 1'
#
loop_
_entity.id
_entity.type
_entity.pdbx_description
1 polymer ?
#
loop_
_entity_poly.entity_id
_entity_poly.type
_entity_poly.pdbx_seq_one_letter_code
_entity_poly.pdbx_strand_id
1 'polypeptide(L)'
;MLRHSLWSSLPQRRALSSLSITAKTKEFDYVVVGGGSAGCVLANRLSADSSNSVLLLETGPSDRGLTDSIRLAMPGMLPVNFVDDRYNWDYMTEPQKHLNGRRLSWPRGRVLGGSSSINAMIYSRGHALDYEDWQAAGAYGWGYADCLPYFRKAQTHALGANDYRGDDGPLQVTRRTQPDQPLFQAFIDAAVQAGYPFTDDVNGYQQEGVGWLDLTIHKGERSSASAAYLTQSVLDRENLTVLTGSFVNKIVFEGKKAVGVEVEPHQVSPKEAPTQIRAMKEVILSSGAINSPQLLMLSGVGDAQHLKEVGVPVVHHLPAVGQNMEDHLGAYLHVTCKKPITLYHSTPHFPHKMAWIGIQWFASRSGPGISSHIEAGGFFRSAPGKRRPDVKWQFVPGATDEHRQVLRDGHAMMLHCATLRATSRGFIKLRSADPRESPIIQPNYLDTESDRVDLRNSVRLTREVLAQEAFEEFRGDAISPAESVQSDAEIDAWIRQHAATDYHPSSTNRMGNENDANTVVDPQARVHGLEGLRIVDASIMPNNVSGNLNAPTIMVAEKTADLILGIAALPKADNRAEVLKKWATAIATNAEDLAVIGSMECGKPLDGVKWEVEFIVGVIEYFSHEIVRSSGFLVSPSQPSQKIIITKEPVGVCGIMTPWNFPYAILGLNLAPPLAAGCTLVIKPASETPLSMLALARLAEDVGFPPGLINVVAASRDKSDEIARMLTSSKDVRKISFVGSTKVGKSLMRQSAATVKRVSLRLSGNAPFIVFNDANMEQALNGLMETKFSNSGQVCIASNRIFVHSSIYDEFTTKLVERVKLLKMGSPLEHGVQLGPLIDTSAVKKVSELVDDAVQHGAKALSGGKTSKLGKNFYEATVLTNVDEFMRVWQEEIFGPVVPLFTFSSEEEVVRKANDTPMGLAGYFYTRDVARMFRVASELECGMVGVNSSMVKHVGVPYGGVKESGIGREGSPEGLEEYLETKMVCIGGLN
;
A
#
# COMPACT_ATOMS: atom_id res chain seq x y z
N MET A 1 69.15 -26.43 2.65
CA MET A 1 69.76 -25.19 3.20
C MET A 1 69.24 -24.06 2.32
N LEU A 2 68.37 -23.12 2.70
CA LEU A 2 68.05 -22.50 3.97
C LEU A 2 66.54 -22.57 4.25
N ARG A 3 66.20 -23.16 5.41
CA ARG A 3 64.98 -22.90 6.18
C ARG A 3 65.29 -21.73 7.13
N HIS A 4 64.23 -21.06 7.61
CA HIS A 4 64.21 -20.06 8.68
C HIS A 4 64.63 -18.62 8.35
N SER A 5 63.65 -17.78 8.04
CA SER A 5 63.24 -16.64 8.88
C SER A 5 62.30 -15.75 8.07
N LEU A 6 61.23 -15.25 8.71
CA LEU A 6 60.27 -14.20 8.29
C LEU A 6 58.77 -14.56 8.47
N TRP A 7 58.43 -15.74 8.99
CA TRP A 7 57.04 -16.10 9.37
C TRP A 7 56.80 -16.11 10.88
N SER A 8 57.19 -15.05 11.59
CA SER A 8 56.99 -14.96 13.04
C SER A 8 56.57 -13.55 13.49
N SER A 9 55.42 -13.07 13.02
CA SER A 9 54.69 -11.95 13.65
C SER A 9 53.28 -11.74 13.08
N LEU A 10 52.49 -12.81 12.91
CA LEU A 10 51.04 -12.68 12.68
C LEU A 10 50.31 -13.31 13.86
N PRO A 11 49.35 -12.61 14.50
CA PRO A 11 48.58 -13.17 15.60
C PRO A 11 47.85 -14.41 15.09
N GLN A 12 48.02 -15.54 15.79
CA GLN A 12 47.26 -16.76 15.58
C GLN A 12 45.76 -16.41 15.70
N ARG A 13 45.09 -16.24 14.56
CA ARG A 13 43.63 -16.24 14.49
C ARG A 13 43.17 -17.60 15.02
N ARG A 14 42.37 -17.62 16.09
CA ARG A 14 41.60 -18.82 16.46
C ARG A 14 40.83 -19.25 15.21
N ALA A 15 41.22 -20.38 14.63
CA ALA A 15 40.42 -21.02 13.60
C ALA A 15 39.05 -21.33 14.21
N LEU A 16 37.97 -21.03 13.48
CA LEU A 16 36.65 -21.60 13.74
C LEU A 16 36.85 -23.12 13.78
N SER A 17 36.88 -23.66 14.99
CA SER A 17 37.42 -24.98 15.24
C SER A 17 36.39 -26.06 14.95
N SER A 18 36.79 -27.11 14.24
CA SER A 18 36.22 -28.45 14.40
C SER A 18 36.58 -28.96 15.82
N LEU A 19 35.92 -28.44 16.85
CA LEU A 19 36.18 -28.81 18.25
C LEU A 19 35.18 -29.89 18.70
N SER A 20 35.73 -30.94 19.30
CA SER A 20 34.94 -31.95 20.01
C SER A 20 34.20 -31.27 21.18
N ILE A 21 32.90 -31.52 21.30
CA ILE A 21 32.04 -30.95 22.33
C ILE A 21 32.51 -31.48 23.71
N THR A 22 33.01 -30.60 24.58
CA THR A 22 33.31 -30.92 26.00
C THR A 22 32.03 -30.94 26.85
N ALA A 23 32.08 -31.50 28.07
CA ALA A 23 30.90 -31.60 28.94
C ALA A 23 30.30 -30.24 29.36
N LYS A 24 31.09 -29.15 29.43
CA LYS A 24 30.62 -27.78 29.71
C LYS A 24 29.93 -27.10 28.52
N THR A 25 30.15 -27.61 27.30
CA THR A 25 29.63 -27.06 26.03
C THR A 25 28.35 -27.75 25.55
N LYS A 26 27.60 -28.42 26.45
CA LYS A 26 26.37 -29.16 26.11
C LYS A 26 25.07 -28.45 26.49
N GLU A 27 25.13 -27.29 27.15
CA GLU A 27 23.95 -26.53 27.58
C GLU A 27 24.12 -25.05 27.18
N PHE A 28 23.07 -24.47 26.59
CA PHE A 28 23.01 -23.06 26.17
C PHE A 28 21.64 -22.49 26.53
N ASP A 29 21.52 -21.17 26.74
CA ASP A 29 20.23 -20.53 26.92
C ASP A 29 19.39 -20.62 25.66
N TYR A 30 20.00 -20.29 24.52
CA TYR A 30 19.37 -20.33 23.21
C TYR A 30 20.14 -21.22 22.25
N VAL A 31 19.44 -22.16 21.62
CA VAL A 31 19.98 -22.97 20.52
C VAL A 31 19.26 -22.57 19.23
N VAL A 32 19.97 -21.88 18.35
CA VAL A 32 19.49 -21.44 17.03
C VAL A 32 19.90 -22.49 16.00
N VAL A 33 18.90 -23.11 15.35
CA VAL A 33 19.10 -24.18 14.37
C VAL A 33 19.00 -23.60 12.96
N GLY A 34 20.10 -23.64 12.20
CA GLY A 34 20.21 -23.10 10.86
C GLY A 34 20.93 -21.75 10.86
N GLY A 35 22.14 -21.73 10.30
CA GLY A 35 22.99 -20.54 10.13
C GLY A 35 22.59 -19.66 8.94
N GLY A 36 21.32 -19.66 8.55
CA GLY A 36 20.80 -18.91 7.42
C GLY A 36 20.64 -17.40 7.68
N SER A 37 19.87 -16.72 6.84
CA SER A 37 19.65 -15.28 6.95
C SER A 37 19.10 -14.86 8.32
N ALA A 38 18.06 -15.55 8.80
CA ALA A 38 17.48 -15.28 10.12
C ALA A 38 18.38 -15.74 11.27
N GLY A 39 19.00 -16.91 11.14
CA GLY A 39 19.88 -17.46 12.19
C GLY A 39 21.08 -16.58 12.49
N CYS A 40 21.70 -15.98 11.47
CA CYS A 40 22.79 -15.01 11.65
C CYS A 40 22.35 -13.76 12.43
N VAL A 41 21.14 -13.24 12.14
CA VAL A 41 20.55 -12.09 12.84
C VAL A 41 20.33 -12.44 14.32
N LEU A 42 19.65 -13.55 14.60
CA LEU A 42 19.34 -14.01 15.95
C LEU A 42 20.60 -14.25 16.77
N ALA A 43 21.59 -14.94 16.20
CA ALA A 43 22.86 -15.19 16.87
C ALA A 43 23.56 -13.89 17.30
N ASN A 44 23.56 -12.86 16.44
CA ASN A 44 24.11 -11.55 16.81
C ASN A 44 23.25 -10.84 17.87
N ARG A 45 21.93 -10.74 17.66
CA ARG A 45 21.05 -9.97 18.54
C ARG A 45 20.93 -10.58 19.94
N LEU A 46 20.76 -11.90 20.04
CA LEU A 46 20.62 -12.58 21.33
C LEU A 46 21.93 -12.60 22.15
N SER A 47 23.08 -12.72 21.47
CA SER A 47 24.40 -12.68 22.13
C SER A 47 24.89 -11.27 22.45
N ALA A 48 24.19 -10.22 22.01
CA ALA A 48 24.54 -8.84 22.35
C ALA A 48 24.41 -8.57 23.85
N ASP A 49 23.48 -9.27 24.52
CA ASP A 49 23.45 -9.37 25.97
C ASP A 49 24.40 -10.48 26.44
N SER A 50 25.47 -10.10 27.14
CA SER A 50 26.49 -11.02 27.64
C SER A 50 25.97 -12.04 28.67
N SER A 51 24.76 -11.83 29.22
CA SER A 51 24.12 -12.78 30.15
C SER A 51 23.51 -14.00 29.44
N ASN A 52 23.34 -13.95 28.12
CA ASN A 52 22.81 -15.06 27.33
C ASN A 52 23.93 -15.90 26.74
N SER A 53 23.87 -17.22 26.91
CA SER A 53 24.68 -18.19 26.17
C SER A 53 23.95 -18.65 24.90
N VAL A 54 24.56 -18.43 23.73
CA VAL A 54 23.92 -18.68 22.42
C VAL A 54 24.73 -19.66 21.60
N LEU A 55 24.07 -20.70 21.08
CA LEU A 55 24.62 -21.62 20.10
C LEU A 55 23.94 -21.43 18.75
N LEU A 56 24.73 -21.24 17.69
CA LEU A 56 24.29 -21.29 16.30
C LEU A 56 24.81 -22.55 15.62
N LEU A 57 23.90 -23.38 15.12
CA LEU A 57 24.20 -24.61 14.38
C LEU A 57 23.98 -24.41 12.89
N GLU A 58 24.96 -24.78 12.06
CA GLU A 58 24.86 -24.77 10.60
C GLU A 58 25.38 -26.09 10.02
N THR A 59 24.59 -26.71 9.14
CA THR A 59 24.99 -27.96 8.46
C THR A 59 26.14 -27.74 7.49
N GLY A 60 26.10 -26.64 6.74
CA GLY A 60 27.11 -26.29 5.76
C GLY A 60 28.44 -25.84 6.35
N PRO A 61 29.44 -25.62 5.49
CA PRO A 61 30.72 -25.05 5.89
C PRO A 61 30.60 -23.57 6.28
N SER A 62 31.67 -23.04 6.86
CA SER A 62 31.84 -21.59 7.04
C SER A 62 32.01 -20.89 5.69
N ASP A 63 31.51 -19.66 5.58
CA ASP A 63 31.77 -18.77 4.44
C ASP A 63 33.13 -18.05 4.55
N ARG A 64 33.95 -18.38 5.56
CA ARG A 64 35.27 -17.77 5.85
C ARG A 64 36.39 -18.77 5.63
N GLY A 65 37.38 -18.40 4.82
CA GLY A 65 38.56 -19.23 4.50
C GLY A 65 39.34 -18.71 3.29
N LEU A 66 40.56 -19.19 3.04
CA LEU A 66 41.43 -18.65 1.98
C LEU A 66 40.94 -18.91 0.54
N THR A 67 40.21 -20.01 0.30
CA THR A 67 39.79 -20.44 -1.05
C THR A 67 38.29 -20.22 -1.31
N ASP A 68 37.45 -20.58 -0.35
CA ASP A 68 35.99 -20.61 -0.53
C ASP A 68 35.33 -19.24 -0.31
N SER A 69 35.90 -18.39 0.54
CA SER A 69 35.37 -17.04 0.79
C SER A 69 35.43 -16.15 -0.45
N ILE A 70 36.45 -16.32 -1.31
CA ILE A 70 36.63 -15.51 -2.52
C ILE A 70 35.45 -15.72 -3.47
N ARG A 71 34.99 -16.96 -3.65
CA ARG A 71 33.88 -17.30 -4.56
C ARG A 71 32.52 -16.85 -4.02
N LEU A 72 32.31 -16.94 -2.72
CA LEU A 72 31.07 -16.50 -2.08
C LEU A 72 30.99 -14.97 -1.99
N ALA A 73 32.13 -14.31 -1.74
CA ALA A 73 32.21 -12.86 -1.63
C ALA A 73 32.09 -12.15 -2.99
N MET A 74 32.58 -12.73 -4.08
CA MET A 74 32.54 -12.13 -5.42
C MET A 74 31.13 -12.22 -6.02
N PRO A 75 30.42 -11.09 -6.24
CA PRO A 75 29.05 -11.11 -6.78
C PRO A 75 28.89 -11.84 -8.12
N GLY A 76 29.84 -11.66 -9.05
CA GLY A 76 29.80 -12.27 -10.39
C GLY A 76 29.98 -13.80 -10.43
N MET A 77 30.38 -14.43 -9.31
CA MET A 77 30.49 -15.89 -9.20
C MET A 77 29.15 -16.59 -8.92
N LEU A 78 28.05 -15.83 -8.92
CA LEU A 78 26.69 -16.29 -8.70
C LEU A 78 26.36 -17.64 -9.37
N PRO A 79 26.54 -17.84 -10.70
CA PRO A 79 26.09 -19.08 -11.34
C PRO A 79 26.82 -20.33 -10.82
N VAL A 80 28.10 -20.19 -10.44
CA VAL A 80 28.92 -21.30 -9.96
C VAL A 80 28.48 -21.75 -8.56
N ASN A 81 28.12 -20.81 -7.69
CA ASN A 81 27.70 -21.11 -6.32
C ASN A 81 26.34 -21.84 -6.27
N PHE A 82 25.52 -21.71 -7.32
CA PHE A 82 24.20 -22.34 -7.40
C PHE A 82 24.23 -23.83 -7.73
N VAL A 83 25.31 -24.33 -8.33
CA VAL A 83 25.43 -25.74 -8.77
C VAL A 83 26.51 -26.50 -7.98
N ASP A 84 27.11 -25.88 -6.98
CA ASP A 84 28.10 -26.49 -6.10
C ASP A 84 27.40 -27.08 -4.87
N ASP A 85 27.24 -28.41 -4.85
CA ASP A 85 26.63 -29.16 -3.73
C ASP A 85 27.30 -28.82 -2.39
N ARG A 86 28.58 -28.43 -2.34
CA ARG A 86 29.22 -28.02 -1.07
C ARG A 86 28.48 -26.89 -0.34
N TYR A 87 27.82 -25.99 -1.09
CA TYR A 87 27.08 -24.84 -0.56
C TYR A 87 25.59 -24.88 -0.85
N ASN A 88 25.11 -25.92 -1.53
CA ASN A 88 23.74 -26.02 -2.00
C ASN A 88 23.13 -27.34 -1.53
N TRP A 89 21.94 -27.29 -0.93
CA TRP A 89 21.16 -28.50 -0.63
C TRP A 89 20.66 -29.25 -1.87
N ASP A 90 20.60 -28.56 -3.02
CA ASP A 90 20.24 -29.11 -4.33
C ASP A 90 18.92 -29.89 -4.35
N TYR A 91 17.87 -29.27 -3.79
CA TYR A 91 16.56 -29.91 -3.73
C TYR A 91 15.90 -30.04 -5.11
N MET A 92 15.02 -31.03 -5.23
CA MET A 92 14.18 -31.23 -6.40
C MET A 92 12.72 -31.31 -5.97
N THR A 93 11.82 -30.69 -6.74
CA THR A 93 10.38 -30.86 -6.52
C THR A 93 9.92 -32.27 -6.91
N GLU A 94 8.72 -32.65 -6.46
CA GLU A 94 7.96 -33.73 -7.09
C GLU A 94 7.55 -33.38 -8.53
N PRO A 95 7.06 -34.34 -9.34
CA PRO A 95 6.59 -34.07 -10.69
C PRO A 95 5.40 -33.10 -10.66
N GLN A 96 5.53 -31.98 -11.36
CA GLN A 96 4.52 -30.93 -11.36
C GLN A 96 3.45 -31.22 -12.42
N LYS A 97 2.24 -31.57 -11.98
CA LYS A 97 1.10 -31.93 -12.83
C LYS A 97 0.82 -30.89 -13.92
N HIS A 98 0.87 -29.61 -13.57
CA HIS A 98 0.56 -28.51 -14.49
C HIS A 98 1.79 -27.95 -15.22
N LEU A 99 2.98 -28.56 -15.04
CA LEU A 99 4.20 -28.26 -15.80
C LEU A 99 4.69 -29.52 -16.56
N ASN A 100 3.76 -30.29 -17.13
CA ASN A 100 4.03 -31.50 -17.92
C ASN A 100 4.87 -32.57 -17.18
N GLY A 101 4.70 -32.69 -15.86
CA GLY A 101 5.42 -33.66 -15.05
C GLY A 101 6.89 -33.32 -14.78
N ARG A 102 7.34 -32.11 -15.13
CA ARG A 102 8.71 -31.65 -14.83
C ARG A 102 8.98 -31.65 -13.33
N ARG A 103 10.22 -31.98 -12.95
CA ARG A 103 10.79 -31.71 -11.62
C ARG A 103 11.66 -30.47 -11.74
N LEU A 104 11.51 -29.52 -10.83
CA LEU A 104 12.26 -28.27 -10.83
C LEU A 104 13.37 -28.34 -9.77
N SER A 105 14.56 -27.82 -10.11
CA SER A 105 15.67 -27.67 -9.16
C SER A 105 15.43 -26.47 -8.25
N TRP A 106 15.59 -26.69 -6.95
CA TRP A 106 15.38 -25.76 -5.84
C TRP A 106 16.69 -25.59 -5.05
N PRO A 107 17.67 -24.85 -5.59
CA PRO A 107 18.90 -24.52 -4.90
C PRO A 107 18.63 -23.72 -3.62
N ARG A 108 19.21 -24.17 -2.51
CA ARG A 108 19.10 -23.57 -1.18
C ARG A 108 20.46 -23.58 -0.49
N GLY A 109 20.84 -22.46 0.12
CA GLY A 109 22.16 -22.34 0.73
C GLY A 109 22.33 -23.29 1.91
N ARG A 110 23.37 -24.11 1.84
CA ARG A 110 23.93 -24.98 2.89
C ARG A 110 25.33 -24.46 3.22
N VAL A 111 25.40 -23.33 3.90
CA VAL A 111 26.63 -22.60 4.25
C VAL A 111 26.28 -21.55 5.30
N LEU A 112 27.23 -21.07 6.10
CA LEU A 112 26.98 -19.94 6.99
C LEU A 112 26.50 -18.71 6.20
N GLY A 113 25.42 -18.08 6.67
CA GLY A 113 24.62 -17.08 5.94
C GLY A 113 23.49 -17.69 5.08
N GLY A 114 23.48 -19.01 4.90
CA GLY A 114 22.50 -19.77 4.13
C GLY A 114 22.31 -19.23 2.72
N SER A 115 21.06 -19.15 2.28
CA SER A 115 20.75 -18.64 0.94
C SER A 115 21.24 -17.21 0.68
N SER A 116 21.45 -16.36 1.71
CA SER A 116 22.01 -15.02 1.47
C SER A 116 23.46 -15.05 0.94
N SER A 117 24.20 -16.11 1.22
CA SER A 117 25.59 -16.31 0.75
C SER A 117 25.67 -16.78 -0.70
N ILE A 118 24.56 -17.26 -1.29
CA ILE A 118 24.51 -17.73 -2.67
C ILE A 118 23.45 -17.03 -3.55
N ASN A 119 22.65 -16.09 -3.00
CA ASN A 119 21.53 -15.46 -3.72
C ASN A 119 21.98 -14.48 -4.83
N ALA A 120 20.99 -14.01 -5.60
CA ALA A 120 21.14 -12.96 -6.62
C ALA A 120 21.39 -11.53 -6.08
N MET A 121 21.53 -11.38 -4.76
CA MET A 121 21.77 -10.13 -4.02
C MET A 121 20.69 -9.05 -4.10
N ILE A 122 19.58 -9.26 -4.79
CA ILE A 122 18.51 -8.25 -4.87
C ILE A 122 17.88 -8.00 -3.50
N TYR A 123 17.88 -6.74 -3.09
CA TYR A 123 17.19 -6.25 -1.90
C TYR A 123 15.81 -5.70 -2.31
N SER A 124 14.77 -6.41 -1.88
CA SER A 124 13.39 -5.98 -2.08
C SER A 124 12.59 -6.29 -0.83
N ARG A 125 11.72 -5.36 -0.42
CA ARG A 125 10.91 -5.50 0.81
C ARG A 125 9.53 -6.07 0.55
N GLY A 126 9.02 -6.07 -0.67
CA GLY A 126 7.60 -6.32 -0.92
C GLY A 126 6.76 -5.05 -0.84
N HIS A 127 5.46 -5.20 -1.14
CA HIS A 127 4.49 -4.12 -1.13
C HIS A 127 3.93 -3.91 0.28
N ALA A 128 3.58 -2.67 0.65
CA ALA A 128 2.98 -2.39 1.96
C ALA A 128 1.75 -3.26 2.27
N LEU A 129 0.87 -3.43 1.28
CA LEU A 129 -0.32 -4.27 1.40
C LEU A 129 -0.04 -5.77 1.62
N ASP A 130 1.16 -6.29 1.38
CA ASP A 130 1.48 -7.69 1.74
C ASP A 130 1.45 -7.87 3.26
N TYR A 131 2.02 -6.91 3.98
CA TYR A 131 2.06 -6.87 5.44
C TYR A 131 0.70 -6.53 6.05
N GLU A 132 -0.09 -5.69 5.37
CA GLU A 132 -1.49 -5.48 5.77
C GLU A 132 -2.31 -6.77 5.66
N ASP A 133 -2.05 -7.59 4.64
CA ASP A 133 -2.69 -8.90 4.51
C ASP A 133 -2.22 -9.87 5.59
N TRP A 134 -0.95 -9.80 6.04
CA TRP A 134 -0.48 -10.58 7.19
C TRP A 134 -1.24 -10.20 8.47
N GLN A 135 -1.37 -8.91 8.74
CA GLN A 135 -2.11 -8.42 9.89
C GLN A 135 -3.59 -8.82 9.84
N ALA A 136 -4.23 -8.68 8.67
CA ALA A 136 -5.61 -9.11 8.46
C ALA A 136 -5.78 -10.63 8.62
N ALA A 137 -4.74 -11.42 8.32
CA ALA A 137 -4.71 -12.87 8.51
C ALA A 137 -4.44 -13.32 9.96
N GLY A 138 -4.43 -12.39 10.92
CA GLY A 138 -4.26 -12.67 12.35
C GLY A 138 -2.83 -12.54 12.87
N ALA A 139 -1.86 -12.14 12.04
CA ALA A 139 -0.51 -11.78 12.50
C ALA A 139 -0.49 -10.35 13.06
N TYR A 140 -1.19 -10.12 14.17
CA TYR A 140 -1.32 -8.79 14.76
C TYR A 140 0.04 -8.17 15.10
N GLY A 141 0.19 -6.88 14.76
CA GLY A 141 1.45 -6.16 14.94
C GLY A 141 2.47 -6.46 13.84
N TRP A 142 2.10 -7.08 12.72
CA TRP A 142 2.94 -7.30 11.55
C TRP A 142 2.49 -6.50 10.32
N GLY A 143 1.72 -5.43 10.50
CA GLY A 143 1.39 -4.47 9.44
C GLY A 143 2.62 -3.75 8.89
N TYR A 144 2.50 -3.05 7.75
CA TYR A 144 3.67 -2.44 7.12
C TYR A 144 4.32 -1.38 8.02
N ALA A 145 3.51 -0.58 8.71
CA ALA A 145 3.98 0.43 9.66
C ALA A 145 4.74 -0.19 10.85
N ASP A 146 4.41 -1.43 11.23
CA ASP A 146 5.11 -2.19 12.27
C ASP A 146 6.40 -2.87 11.77
N CYS A 147 6.53 -3.08 10.46
CA CYS A 147 7.67 -3.77 9.85
C CYS A 147 8.72 -2.79 9.30
N LEU A 148 8.30 -1.62 8.79
CA LEU A 148 9.17 -0.62 8.19
C LEU A 148 10.32 -0.15 9.13
N PRO A 149 10.10 0.11 10.43
CA PRO A 149 11.18 0.45 11.35
C PRO A 149 12.27 -0.62 11.42
N TYR A 150 11.89 -1.90 11.32
CA TYR A 150 12.82 -3.03 11.34
C TYR A 150 13.55 -3.22 10.01
N PHE A 151 12.92 -2.90 8.88
CA PHE A 151 13.63 -2.79 7.61
C PHE A 151 14.71 -1.71 7.63
N ARG A 152 14.42 -0.57 8.26
CA ARG A 152 15.39 0.52 8.45
C ARG A 152 16.51 0.11 9.41
N LYS A 153 16.18 -0.44 10.58
CA LYS A 153 17.15 -0.99 11.57
C LYS A 153 18.13 -1.98 10.95
N ALA A 154 17.67 -2.80 10.01
CA ALA A 154 18.50 -3.81 9.36
C ALA A 154 19.48 -3.23 8.32
N GLN A 155 19.17 -2.08 7.72
CA GLN A 155 19.77 -1.60 6.48
C GLN A 155 20.73 -0.41 6.69
N THR A 156 21.88 -0.46 6.03
CA THR A 156 22.65 0.74 5.65
C THR A 156 22.58 0.90 4.13
N HIS A 157 21.89 1.92 3.64
CA HIS A 157 21.79 2.21 2.22
C HIS A 157 22.84 3.23 1.77
N ALA A 158 23.52 2.98 0.64
CA ALA A 158 24.59 3.87 0.12
C ALA A 158 24.12 5.26 -0.30
N LEU A 159 22.80 5.45 -0.49
CA LEU A 159 22.18 6.76 -0.76
C LEU A 159 21.74 7.51 0.52
N GLY A 160 22.00 6.98 1.71
CA GLY A 160 21.57 7.54 2.99
C GLY A 160 20.14 7.18 3.39
N ALA A 161 19.76 7.58 4.61
CA ALA A 161 18.42 7.35 5.16
C ALA A 161 17.37 8.30 4.59
N ASN A 162 16.13 7.86 4.63
CA ASN A 162 14.93 8.66 4.39
C ASN A 162 13.76 8.00 5.16
N ASP A 163 12.51 8.37 4.84
CA ASP A 163 11.31 7.79 5.46
C ASP A 163 11.25 6.26 5.35
N TYR A 164 11.85 5.71 4.30
CA TYR A 164 11.84 4.29 3.98
C TYR A 164 13.17 3.59 4.25
N ARG A 165 14.33 4.23 4.07
CA ARG A 165 15.69 3.63 4.13
C ARG A 165 16.37 3.86 5.47
N GLY A 166 17.17 2.89 5.89
CA GLY A 166 18.13 3.03 6.98
C GLY A 166 19.54 3.33 6.47
N ASP A 167 20.39 3.88 7.32
CA ASP A 167 21.80 4.21 7.04
C ASP A 167 22.79 3.77 8.13
N ASP A 168 22.32 3.04 9.15
CA ASP A 168 23.12 2.59 10.29
C ASP A 168 23.03 1.07 10.56
N GLY A 169 22.19 0.35 9.81
CA GLY A 169 21.98 -1.08 9.98
C GLY A 169 23.13 -1.95 9.44
N PRO A 170 23.30 -3.18 9.93
CA PRO A 170 24.44 -4.04 9.55
C PRO A 170 24.43 -4.50 8.09
N LEU A 171 23.25 -4.64 7.46
CA LEU A 171 23.14 -5.10 6.08
C LEU A 171 23.41 -3.96 5.10
N GLN A 172 24.47 -4.08 4.32
CA GLN A 172 24.89 -3.04 3.39
C GLN A 172 24.13 -3.19 2.06
N VAL A 173 23.53 -2.10 1.60
CA VAL A 173 22.73 -2.05 0.38
C VAL A 173 23.21 -0.92 -0.51
N THR A 174 23.49 -1.24 -1.77
CA THR A 174 23.95 -0.31 -2.80
C THR A 174 23.06 -0.43 -4.04
N ARG A 175 23.25 0.49 -4.99
CA ARG A 175 22.50 0.54 -6.24
C ARG A 175 23.45 0.97 -7.35
N ARG A 176 23.22 0.50 -8.58
CA ARG A 176 24.01 0.82 -9.78
C ARG A 176 25.50 0.46 -9.63
N THR A 177 25.80 -0.82 -9.42
CA THR A 177 27.17 -1.33 -9.36
C THR A 177 27.87 -1.40 -10.72
N GLN A 178 27.13 -1.32 -11.83
CA GLN A 178 27.66 -1.27 -13.19
C GLN A 178 27.08 -0.05 -13.95
N PRO A 179 27.49 1.18 -13.62
CA PRO A 179 26.96 2.39 -14.25
C PRO A 179 27.23 2.43 -15.77
N ASP A 180 28.27 1.75 -16.24
CA ASP A 180 28.73 1.76 -17.64
C ASP A 180 28.04 0.72 -18.53
N GLN A 181 27.11 -0.09 -18.00
CA GLN A 181 26.40 -1.11 -18.79
C GLN A 181 25.11 -0.50 -19.40
N PRO A 182 25.10 -0.16 -20.71
CA PRO A 182 24.00 0.59 -21.32
C PRO A 182 22.68 -0.20 -21.40
N LEU A 183 22.74 -1.53 -21.39
CA LEU A 183 21.54 -2.37 -21.53
C LEU A 183 20.54 -2.21 -20.38
N PHE A 184 21.00 -1.85 -19.17
CA PHE A 184 20.08 -1.58 -18.05
C PHE A 184 19.25 -0.31 -18.30
N GLN A 185 19.89 0.74 -18.81
CA GLN A 185 19.21 1.98 -19.14
C GLN A 185 18.25 1.76 -20.32
N ALA A 186 18.68 1.02 -21.34
CA ALA A 186 17.83 0.64 -22.48
C ALA A 186 16.56 -0.12 -22.03
N PHE A 187 16.68 -1.03 -21.07
CA PHE A 187 15.52 -1.70 -20.46
C PHE A 187 14.57 -0.73 -19.77
N ILE A 188 15.10 0.17 -18.94
CA ILE A 188 14.29 1.17 -18.23
C ILE A 188 13.56 2.07 -19.22
N ASP A 189 14.26 2.56 -20.25
CA ASP A 189 13.68 3.46 -21.24
C ASP A 189 12.65 2.73 -22.12
N ALA A 190 12.91 1.48 -22.48
CA ALA A 190 11.94 0.63 -23.18
C ALA A 190 10.66 0.44 -22.35
N ALA A 191 10.78 0.12 -21.06
CA ALA A 191 9.60 0.00 -20.21
C ALA A 191 8.83 1.33 -20.08
N VAL A 192 9.54 2.47 -19.98
CA VAL A 192 8.89 3.79 -19.99
C VAL A 192 8.18 4.08 -21.31
N GLN A 193 8.78 3.72 -22.45
CA GLN A 193 8.15 3.84 -23.78
C GLN A 193 6.89 2.99 -23.91
N ALA A 194 6.87 1.79 -23.31
CA ALA A 194 5.69 0.94 -23.23
C ALA A 194 4.61 1.45 -22.25
N GLY A 195 4.80 2.61 -21.62
CA GLY A 195 3.80 3.25 -20.76
C GLY A 195 3.92 2.89 -19.27
N TYR A 196 4.96 2.16 -18.88
CA TYR A 196 5.21 1.83 -17.47
C TYR A 196 5.97 2.98 -16.77
N PRO A 197 5.51 3.49 -15.62
CA PRO A 197 6.19 4.61 -14.96
C PRO A 197 7.57 4.19 -14.47
N PHE A 198 8.56 5.10 -14.48
CA PHE A 198 9.80 4.85 -13.75
C PHE A 198 9.63 5.18 -12.26
N THR A 199 10.14 4.30 -11.42
CA THR A 199 10.22 4.48 -9.96
C THR A 199 11.68 4.64 -9.55
N ASP A 200 11.97 5.71 -8.83
CA ASP A 200 13.31 5.90 -8.27
C ASP A 200 13.58 4.91 -7.15
N ASP A 201 12.56 4.40 -6.44
CA ASP A 201 12.77 3.49 -5.33
C ASP A 201 11.66 2.43 -5.26
N VAL A 202 11.96 1.24 -5.77
CA VAL A 202 11.06 0.07 -5.71
C VAL A 202 10.73 -0.38 -4.28
N ASN A 203 11.45 0.13 -3.27
CA ASN A 203 11.24 -0.15 -1.85
C ASN A 203 10.65 1.06 -1.08
N GLY A 204 10.38 2.16 -1.79
CA GLY A 204 9.90 3.43 -1.24
C GLY A 204 8.39 3.63 -1.42
N TYR A 205 7.97 4.90 -1.55
CA TYR A 205 6.56 5.29 -1.66
C TYR A 205 5.81 4.59 -2.80
N GLN A 206 6.44 4.47 -3.98
CA GLN A 206 5.84 3.89 -5.18
C GLN A 206 6.61 2.65 -5.64
N GLN A 207 6.12 1.45 -5.28
CA GLN A 207 6.71 0.21 -5.79
C GLN A 207 6.40 -0.01 -7.28
N GLU A 208 5.18 0.32 -7.72
CA GLU A 208 4.76 0.09 -9.11
C GLU A 208 5.53 1.00 -10.07
N GLY A 209 6.27 0.38 -10.99
CA GLY A 209 7.18 1.08 -11.87
C GLY A 209 8.42 0.27 -12.23
N VAL A 210 9.18 0.77 -13.20
CA VAL A 210 10.48 0.25 -13.62
C VAL A 210 11.59 1.11 -13.03
N GLY A 211 12.69 0.53 -12.62
CA GLY A 211 13.79 1.30 -12.06
C GLY A 211 15.00 0.46 -11.71
N TRP A 212 15.86 1.06 -10.91
CA TRP A 212 17.06 0.43 -10.39
C TRP A 212 16.73 -0.43 -9.19
N LEU A 213 17.19 -1.68 -9.20
CA LEU A 213 17.06 -2.59 -8.08
C LEU A 213 18.18 -2.34 -7.06
N ASP A 214 17.83 -2.41 -5.79
CA ASP A 214 18.80 -2.39 -4.71
C ASP A 214 19.49 -3.75 -4.59
N LEU A 215 20.77 -3.72 -4.24
CA LEU A 215 21.63 -4.89 -4.15
C LEU A 215 22.32 -4.94 -2.80
N THR A 216 22.33 -6.11 -2.18
CA THR A 216 23.12 -6.45 -0.98
C THR A 216 24.59 -6.65 -1.36
N ILE A 217 25.21 -5.60 -1.87
CA ILE A 217 26.61 -5.52 -2.30
C ILE A 217 27.24 -4.31 -1.62
N HIS A 218 28.47 -4.45 -1.14
CA HIS A 218 29.23 -3.36 -0.52
C HIS A 218 30.69 -3.45 -0.92
N LYS A 219 31.24 -2.34 -1.44
CA LYS A 219 32.65 -2.25 -1.86
C LYS A 219 33.08 -3.41 -2.77
N GLY A 220 32.18 -3.81 -3.68
CA GLY A 220 32.40 -4.87 -4.65
C GLY A 220 32.31 -6.30 -4.11
N GLU A 221 31.87 -6.49 -2.86
CA GLU A 221 31.65 -7.80 -2.24
C GLU A 221 30.18 -7.98 -1.86
N ARG A 222 29.73 -9.24 -1.86
CA ARG A 222 28.42 -9.64 -1.36
C ARG A 222 28.26 -9.29 0.12
N SER A 223 27.17 -8.62 0.47
CA SER A 223 26.72 -8.41 1.84
C SER A 223 25.72 -9.49 2.26
N SER A 224 26.23 -10.70 2.55
CA SER A 224 25.40 -11.80 3.10
C SER A 224 25.00 -11.50 4.55
N ALA A 225 24.02 -12.24 5.09
CA ALA A 225 23.66 -12.13 6.49
C ALA A 225 24.81 -12.53 7.44
N SER A 226 25.64 -13.52 7.07
CA SER A 226 26.85 -13.87 7.84
C SER A 226 27.85 -12.72 7.82
N ALA A 227 28.12 -12.13 6.65
CA ALA A 227 29.05 -11.01 6.52
C ALA A 227 28.57 -9.77 7.30
N ALA A 228 27.27 -9.49 7.26
CA ALA A 228 26.65 -8.34 7.91
C ALA A 228 26.50 -8.49 9.43
N TYR A 229 26.00 -9.64 9.91
CA TYR A 229 25.62 -9.83 11.30
C TYR A 229 26.65 -10.57 12.14
N LEU A 230 27.45 -11.46 11.56
CA LEU A 230 28.46 -12.23 12.30
C LEU A 230 29.84 -11.63 12.13
N THR A 231 30.00 -10.30 12.20
CA THR A 231 31.31 -9.64 12.06
C THR A 231 32.35 -10.24 13.02
N GLN A 232 33.65 -10.00 12.79
CA GLN A 232 34.69 -10.60 13.63
C GLN A 232 34.48 -10.27 15.12
N SER A 233 34.08 -9.03 15.44
CA SER A 233 33.77 -8.61 16.82
C SER A 233 32.58 -9.35 17.43
N VAL A 234 31.61 -9.81 16.62
CA VAL A 234 30.50 -10.63 17.08
C VAL A 234 30.94 -12.09 17.31
N LEU A 235 31.75 -12.65 16.42
CA LEU A 235 32.30 -14.01 16.58
C LEU A 235 33.29 -14.13 17.74
N ASP A 236 33.96 -13.04 18.12
CA ASP A 236 34.90 -13.02 19.23
C ASP A 236 34.20 -12.97 20.61
N ARG A 237 32.86 -12.82 20.66
CA ARG A 237 32.09 -12.83 21.91
C ARG A 237 32.15 -14.19 22.59
N GLU A 238 32.54 -14.22 23.87
CA GLU A 238 32.69 -15.47 24.63
C GLU A 238 31.37 -16.24 24.85
N ASN A 239 30.23 -15.54 24.78
CA ASN A 239 28.89 -16.10 24.99
C ASN A 239 28.20 -16.56 23.69
N LEU A 240 28.87 -16.46 22.53
CA LEU A 240 28.39 -16.97 21.25
C LEU A 240 29.25 -18.14 20.78
N THR A 241 28.64 -19.30 20.53
CA THR A 241 29.28 -20.44 19.88
C THR A 241 28.65 -20.66 18.51
N VAL A 242 29.47 -20.75 17.46
CA VAL A 242 29.01 -21.07 16.09
C VAL A 242 29.64 -22.38 15.66
N LEU A 243 28.82 -23.40 15.38
CA LEU A 243 29.26 -24.71 14.89
C LEU A 243 28.77 -24.94 13.46
N THR A 244 29.70 -24.98 12.52
CA THR A 244 29.47 -25.37 11.13
C THR A 244 29.70 -26.86 10.93
N GLY A 245 29.22 -27.44 9.81
CA GLY A 245 29.36 -28.89 9.59
C GLY A 245 28.52 -29.74 10.56
N SER A 246 27.50 -29.16 11.19
CA SER A 246 26.69 -29.76 12.25
C SER A 246 25.29 -30.04 11.75
N PHE A 247 24.97 -31.30 11.51
CA PHE A 247 23.67 -31.75 11.01
C PHE A 247 22.73 -32.04 12.18
N VAL A 248 21.56 -31.39 12.19
CA VAL A 248 20.55 -31.56 13.25
C VAL A 248 19.51 -32.58 12.81
N ASN A 249 19.39 -33.67 13.58
CA ASN A 249 18.48 -34.78 13.27
C ASN A 249 17.04 -34.49 13.71
N LYS A 250 16.88 -33.98 14.93
CA LYS A 250 15.57 -33.68 15.55
C LYS A 250 15.72 -32.76 16.76
N ILE A 251 14.61 -32.15 17.15
CA ILE A 251 14.40 -31.49 18.43
C ILE A 251 14.09 -32.57 19.48
N VAL A 252 14.66 -32.39 20.67
CA VAL A 252 14.42 -33.25 21.82
C VAL A 252 13.34 -32.62 22.69
N PHE A 253 12.30 -33.40 23.02
CA PHE A 253 11.18 -32.97 23.85
C PHE A 253 11.13 -33.72 25.18
N GLU A 254 10.81 -32.99 26.25
CA GLU A 254 10.34 -33.53 27.52
C GLU A 254 8.85 -33.17 27.65
N GLY A 255 7.96 -34.13 27.33
CA GLY A 255 6.53 -33.86 27.21
C GLY A 255 6.22 -32.92 26.04
N LYS A 256 5.72 -31.71 26.35
CA LYS A 256 5.41 -30.65 25.37
C LYS A 256 6.45 -29.55 25.29
N LYS A 257 7.54 -29.66 26.06
CA LYS A 257 8.61 -28.66 26.10
C LYS A 257 9.80 -29.11 25.26
N ALA A 258 10.23 -28.27 24.32
CA ALA A 258 11.51 -28.46 23.63
C ALA A 258 12.65 -28.14 24.59
N VAL A 259 13.58 -29.09 24.77
CA VAL A 259 14.68 -28.99 25.73
C VAL A 259 16.06 -29.05 25.10
N GLY A 260 16.14 -29.18 23.78
CA GLY A 260 17.40 -29.30 23.07
C GLY A 260 17.26 -29.89 21.68
N VAL A 261 18.39 -30.28 21.10
CA VAL A 261 18.50 -30.87 19.76
C VAL A 261 19.48 -32.03 19.75
N GLU A 262 19.25 -32.98 18.85
CA GLU A 262 20.18 -34.07 18.55
C GLU A 262 20.97 -33.72 17.29
N VAL A 263 22.31 -33.72 17.40
CA VAL A 263 23.22 -33.21 16.37
C VAL A 263 24.33 -34.22 16.11
N GLU A 264 24.78 -34.29 14.87
CA GLU A 264 25.94 -35.09 14.45
C GLU A 264 26.78 -34.35 13.40
N PRO A 265 28.05 -34.73 13.18
CA PRO A 265 28.84 -34.19 12.09
C PRO A 265 28.18 -34.48 10.73
N HIS A 266 28.15 -33.48 9.84
CA HIS A 266 27.55 -33.61 8.51
C HIS A 266 28.29 -34.64 7.65
N GLN A 267 29.62 -34.65 7.69
CA GLN A 267 30.45 -35.69 7.06
C GLN A 267 30.70 -36.81 8.08
N VAL A 268 30.03 -37.95 7.90
CA VAL A 268 30.09 -39.08 8.83
C VAL A 268 31.35 -39.93 8.59
N SER A 269 32.09 -40.22 9.66
CA SER A 269 32.83 -41.48 9.80
C SER A 269 31.91 -42.49 10.50
N PRO A 270 31.82 -43.77 10.10
CA PRO A 270 30.79 -44.73 10.54
C PRO A 270 30.65 -45.06 12.05
N LYS A 271 31.26 -44.30 12.96
CA LYS A 271 31.42 -44.66 14.39
C LYS A 271 31.02 -43.59 15.41
N GLU A 272 30.56 -42.39 15.02
CA GLU A 272 30.16 -41.37 16.00
C GLU A 272 28.65 -41.34 16.20
N ALA A 273 28.20 -41.54 17.45
CA ALA A 273 26.79 -41.46 17.81
C ALA A 273 26.33 -40.00 17.89
N PRO A 274 25.06 -39.68 17.55
CA PRO A 274 24.51 -38.34 17.70
C PRO A 274 24.64 -37.82 19.14
N THR A 275 24.94 -36.55 19.29
CA THR A 275 25.09 -35.86 20.59
C THR A 275 23.88 -34.96 20.84
N GLN A 276 23.34 -35.00 22.06
CA GLN A 276 22.31 -34.06 22.48
C GLN A 276 22.93 -32.78 23.06
N ILE A 277 22.40 -31.64 22.63
CA ILE A 277 22.70 -30.31 23.15
C ILE A 277 21.42 -29.74 23.76
N ARG A 278 21.46 -29.29 25.02
CA ARG A 278 20.30 -28.76 25.74
C ARG A 278 20.15 -27.25 25.53
N ALA A 279 18.89 -26.82 25.44
CA ALA A 279 18.48 -25.43 25.50
C ALA A 279 17.79 -25.15 26.84
N MET A 280 18.29 -24.18 27.59
CA MET A 280 17.78 -23.83 28.93
C MET A 280 16.56 -22.90 28.86
N LYS A 281 16.54 -22.00 27.86
CA LYS A 281 15.41 -21.10 27.61
C LYS A 281 14.59 -21.56 26.41
N GLU A 282 15.15 -21.50 25.20
CA GLU A 282 14.40 -21.81 23.97
C GLU A 282 15.28 -22.45 22.87
N VAL A 283 14.68 -23.37 22.11
CA VAL A 283 15.15 -23.79 20.78
C VAL A 283 14.49 -22.90 19.73
N ILE A 284 15.26 -22.35 18.80
CA ILE A 284 14.77 -21.46 17.75
C ILE A 284 15.13 -22.04 16.38
N LEU A 285 14.12 -22.39 15.58
CA LEU A 285 14.32 -22.88 14.22
C LEU A 285 14.48 -21.73 13.23
N SER A 286 15.55 -21.75 12.46
CA SER A 286 15.84 -20.81 11.37
C SER A 286 16.37 -21.53 10.12
N SER A 287 15.90 -22.77 9.91
CA SER A 287 16.34 -23.65 8.83
C SER A 287 15.63 -23.37 7.48
N GLY A 288 14.68 -22.43 7.45
CA GLY A 288 13.98 -22.00 6.24
C GLY A 288 12.76 -22.84 5.88
N ALA A 289 12.05 -22.41 4.84
CA ALA A 289 10.73 -22.95 4.45
C ALA A 289 10.69 -24.44 4.06
N ILE A 290 11.82 -25.10 3.89
CA ILE A 290 11.89 -26.53 3.57
C ILE A 290 12.30 -27.33 4.81
N ASN A 291 13.42 -26.96 5.43
CA ASN A 291 14.00 -27.74 6.51
C ASN A 291 13.34 -27.51 7.87
N SER A 292 12.79 -26.32 8.15
CA SER A 292 12.08 -26.08 9.41
C SER A 292 10.84 -26.98 9.57
N PRO A 293 9.90 -27.08 8.59
CA PRO A 293 8.79 -28.03 8.71
C PRO A 293 9.26 -29.50 8.69
N GLN A 294 10.30 -29.84 7.91
CA GLN A 294 10.88 -31.19 7.92
C GLN A 294 11.38 -31.56 9.32
N LEU A 295 12.14 -30.67 9.96
CA LEU A 295 12.72 -30.91 11.28
C LEU A 295 11.63 -31.03 12.36
N LEU A 296 10.57 -30.21 12.31
CA LEU A 296 9.42 -30.35 13.20
C LEU A 296 8.78 -31.74 13.06
N MET A 297 8.52 -32.17 11.82
CA MET A 297 7.92 -33.49 11.57
C MET A 297 8.82 -34.62 12.04
N LEU A 298 10.14 -34.58 11.77
CA LEU A 298 11.11 -35.57 12.28
C LEU A 298 11.17 -35.62 13.81
N SER A 299 10.80 -34.51 14.46
CA SER A 299 10.72 -34.37 15.91
C SER A 299 9.35 -34.76 16.48
N GLY A 300 8.44 -35.28 15.66
CA GLY A 300 7.10 -35.71 16.07
C GLY A 300 6.05 -34.60 16.12
N VAL A 301 6.30 -33.43 15.52
CA VAL A 301 5.36 -32.29 15.47
C VAL A 301 4.83 -32.14 14.05
N GLY A 302 3.55 -32.46 13.82
CA GLY A 302 2.94 -32.42 12.48
C GLY A 302 1.61 -33.15 12.41
N ASP A 303 1.17 -33.50 11.20
CA ASP A 303 -0.01 -34.33 11.01
C ASP A 303 0.20 -35.73 11.61
N ALA A 304 -0.65 -36.12 12.57
CA ALA A 304 -0.44 -37.34 13.35
C ALA A 304 -0.65 -38.61 12.53
N GLN A 305 -1.40 -38.55 11.45
CA GLN A 305 -1.58 -39.67 10.53
C GLN A 305 -0.32 -39.82 9.67
N HIS A 306 0.13 -38.73 9.03
CA HIS A 306 1.35 -38.72 8.20
C HIS A 306 2.58 -39.19 8.99
N LEU A 307 2.76 -38.70 10.22
CA LEU A 307 3.88 -39.10 11.08
C LEU A 307 3.89 -40.60 11.37
N LYS A 308 2.73 -41.20 11.64
CA LYS A 308 2.60 -42.66 11.83
C LYS A 308 2.91 -43.43 10.55
N GLU A 309 2.46 -42.94 9.40
CA GLU A 309 2.71 -43.57 8.09
C GLU A 309 4.21 -43.67 7.77
N VAL A 310 5.01 -42.67 8.14
CA VAL A 310 6.47 -42.67 7.92
C VAL A 310 7.28 -43.21 9.12
N GLY A 311 6.61 -43.67 10.18
CA GLY A 311 7.26 -44.30 11.34
C GLY A 311 7.88 -43.33 12.37
N VAL A 312 7.44 -42.07 12.42
CA VAL A 312 7.89 -41.08 13.41
C VAL A 312 6.93 -41.02 14.60
N PRO A 313 7.41 -41.17 15.85
CA PRO A 313 6.56 -41.03 17.05
C PRO A 313 5.94 -39.63 17.16
N VAL A 314 4.64 -39.56 17.43
CA VAL A 314 3.91 -38.29 17.56
C VAL A 314 4.15 -37.67 18.94
N VAL A 315 4.69 -36.46 18.95
CA VAL A 315 4.80 -35.57 20.13
C VAL A 315 3.61 -34.62 20.16
N HIS A 316 3.27 -33.99 19.04
CA HIS A 316 2.15 -33.06 18.95
C HIS A 316 1.49 -33.09 17.56
N HIS A 317 0.16 -33.23 17.56
CA HIS A 317 -0.62 -33.08 16.35
C HIS A 317 -0.78 -31.61 16.00
N LEU A 318 -0.12 -31.20 14.92
CA LEU A 318 -0.21 -29.85 14.34
C LEU A 318 -0.20 -29.97 12.82
N PRO A 319 -1.34 -30.30 12.19
CA PRO A 319 -1.40 -30.70 10.77
C PRO A 319 -1.04 -29.58 9.79
N ALA A 320 -1.06 -28.32 10.24
CA ALA A 320 -0.62 -27.16 9.46
C ALA A 320 0.88 -27.16 9.13
N VAL A 321 1.72 -27.90 9.88
CA VAL A 321 3.16 -27.99 9.62
C VAL A 321 3.41 -28.53 8.21
N GLY A 322 4.19 -27.77 7.43
CA GLY A 322 4.50 -28.08 6.04
C GLY A 322 3.42 -27.72 5.03
N GLN A 323 2.24 -27.24 5.44
CA GLN A 323 1.16 -26.86 4.51
C GLN A 323 1.29 -25.42 4.01
N ASN A 324 0.41 -24.98 3.10
CA ASN A 324 0.34 -23.60 2.61
C ASN A 324 1.65 -23.09 1.97
N MET A 325 2.45 -23.98 1.37
CA MET A 325 3.69 -23.57 0.72
C MET A 325 3.39 -22.61 -0.44
N GLU A 326 4.08 -21.48 -0.45
CA GLU A 326 4.04 -20.50 -1.54
C GLU A 326 5.44 -20.27 -2.09
N ASP A 327 5.54 -20.02 -3.40
CA ASP A 327 6.78 -19.65 -4.09
C ASP A 327 6.45 -18.74 -5.27
N HIS A 328 7.44 -18.00 -5.76
CA HIS A 328 7.34 -17.20 -6.98
C HIS A 328 7.73 -18.07 -8.18
N LEU A 329 6.86 -18.08 -9.20
CA LEU A 329 7.10 -18.77 -10.46
C LEU A 329 7.17 -17.75 -11.58
N GLY A 330 8.17 -17.89 -12.44
CA GLY A 330 8.35 -17.03 -13.59
C GLY A 330 8.83 -17.75 -14.82
N ALA A 331 9.14 -16.95 -15.84
CA ALA A 331 9.70 -17.42 -17.10
C ALA A 331 10.72 -16.41 -17.62
N TYR A 332 11.71 -16.90 -18.34
CA TYR A 332 12.76 -16.09 -18.96
C TYR A 332 12.42 -15.89 -20.43
N LEU A 333 12.32 -14.64 -20.87
CA LEU A 333 12.23 -14.31 -22.28
C LEU A 333 13.60 -13.93 -22.79
N HIS A 334 14.06 -14.59 -23.85
CA HIS A 334 15.39 -14.44 -24.42
C HIS A 334 15.33 -13.81 -25.80
N VAL A 335 16.20 -12.85 -26.04
CA VAL A 335 16.41 -12.21 -27.35
C VAL A 335 17.90 -12.16 -27.65
N THR A 336 18.26 -12.27 -28.93
CA THR A 336 19.65 -12.03 -29.33
C THR A 336 20.02 -10.57 -29.12
N CYS A 337 21.30 -10.31 -28.91
CA CYS A 337 21.84 -8.95 -28.81
C CYS A 337 22.77 -8.69 -30.01
N LYS A 338 22.46 -7.64 -30.76
CA LYS A 338 23.20 -7.20 -31.96
C LYS A 338 24.62 -6.76 -31.63
N LYS A 339 24.87 -6.29 -30.40
CA LYS A 339 26.15 -5.73 -29.96
C LYS A 339 26.92 -6.67 -29.02
N PRO A 340 28.26 -6.66 -29.06
CA PRO A 340 29.10 -7.53 -28.25
C PRO A 340 29.30 -7.03 -26.80
N ILE A 341 28.21 -6.65 -26.12
CA ILE A 341 28.22 -5.96 -24.82
C ILE A 341 27.55 -6.75 -23.69
N THR A 342 27.19 -8.01 -23.97
CA THR A 342 26.55 -8.91 -23.01
C THR A 342 27.56 -9.75 -22.24
N LEU A 343 27.08 -10.47 -21.23
CA LEU A 343 27.86 -11.40 -20.40
C LEU A 343 28.41 -12.61 -21.16
N TYR A 344 28.16 -12.76 -22.47
CA TYR A 344 28.72 -13.86 -23.26
C TYR A 344 30.26 -13.92 -23.19
N HIS A 345 30.91 -12.76 -23.11
CA HIS A 345 32.36 -12.66 -22.90
C HIS A 345 32.86 -13.02 -21.50
N SER A 346 31.95 -13.19 -20.54
CA SER A 346 32.24 -13.62 -19.17
C SER A 346 31.94 -15.10 -18.96
N THR A 347 31.93 -15.91 -20.04
CA THR A 347 31.63 -17.35 -20.00
C THR A 347 32.88 -18.22 -20.20
N PRO A 348 32.82 -19.54 -19.91
CA PRO A 348 33.94 -20.46 -20.13
C PRO A 348 34.51 -20.49 -21.55
N HIS A 349 33.79 -19.98 -22.56
CA HIS A 349 34.29 -19.79 -23.92
C HIS A 349 35.47 -18.80 -24.00
N PHE A 350 35.59 -17.87 -23.04
CA PHE A 350 36.64 -16.84 -22.99
C PHE A 350 37.40 -16.91 -21.66
N PRO A 351 38.18 -17.98 -21.41
CA PRO A 351 38.82 -18.21 -20.11
C PRO A 351 39.81 -17.10 -19.73
N HIS A 352 40.47 -16.48 -20.71
CA HIS A 352 41.36 -15.33 -20.50
C HIS A 352 40.61 -14.08 -20.00
N LYS A 353 39.37 -13.85 -20.46
CA LYS A 353 38.52 -12.74 -19.97
C LYS A 353 38.02 -13.03 -18.56
N MET A 354 37.60 -14.26 -18.27
CA MET A 354 37.21 -14.67 -16.91
C MET A 354 38.37 -14.51 -15.93
N ALA A 355 39.59 -14.90 -16.32
CA ALA A 355 40.79 -14.70 -15.50
C ALA A 355 41.05 -13.21 -15.25
N TRP A 356 40.90 -12.35 -16.27
CA TRP A 356 41.03 -10.91 -16.12
C TRP A 356 39.99 -10.30 -15.17
N ILE A 357 38.71 -10.71 -15.27
CA ILE A 357 37.65 -10.30 -14.34
C ILE A 357 38.03 -10.67 -12.90
N GLY A 358 38.56 -11.88 -12.69
CA GLY A 358 39.07 -12.31 -11.39
C GLY A 358 40.22 -11.44 -10.87
N ILE A 359 41.16 -11.06 -11.75
CA ILE A 359 42.27 -10.16 -11.41
C ILE A 359 41.76 -8.77 -11.02
N GLN A 360 40.85 -8.18 -11.78
CA GLN A 360 40.26 -6.85 -11.48
C GLN A 360 39.55 -6.84 -10.12
N TRP A 361 38.77 -7.88 -9.83
CA TRP A 361 38.08 -8.01 -8.56
C TRP A 361 39.07 -8.21 -7.41
N PHE A 362 40.08 -9.07 -7.58
CA PHE A 362 41.08 -9.36 -6.55
C PHE A 362 41.96 -8.14 -6.23
N ALA A 363 42.44 -7.43 -7.26
CA ALA A 363 43.38 -6.33 -7.10
C ALA A 363 42.72 -5.03 -6.61
N SER A 364 41.51 -4.73 -7.09
CA SER A 364 40.89 -3.40 -6.87
C SER A 364 39.39 -3.42 -6.61
N ARG A 365 38.76 -4.59 -6.44
CA ARG A 365 37.29 -4.72 -6.28
C ARG A 365 36.53 -3.94 -7.35
N SER A 366 36.92 -4.16 -8.61
CA SER A 366 36.38 -3.46 -9.78
C SER A 366 36.07 -4.42 -10.93
N GLY A 367 35.56 -3.88 -12.03
CA GLY A 367 35.18 -4.65 -13.23
C GLY A 367 33.85 -5.39 -13.07
N PRO A 368 33.51 -6.27 -14.03
CA PRO A 368 32.20 -6.96 -14.04
C PRO A 368 31.95 -7.85 -12.82
N GLY A 369 33.00 -8.31 -12.14
CA GLY A 369 32.90 -9.22 -11.00
C GLY A 369 32.18 -8.67 -9.77
N ILE A 370 31.96 -7.35 -9.69
CA ILE A 370 31.35 -6.68 -8.54
C ILE A 370 29.82 -6.66 -8.55
N SER A 371 29.18 -7.22 -9.58
CA SER A 371 27.72 -7.19 -9.76
C SER A 371 27.13 -8.60 -9.88
N SER A 372 25.87 -8.78 -9.46
CA SER A 372 25.06 -9.94 -9.87
C SER A 372 24.57 -9.85 -11.31
N HIS A 373 24.70 -8.67 -11.92
CA HIS A 373 24.17 -8.31 -13.23
C HIS A 373 22.64 -8.27 -13.33
N ILE A 374 21.95 -8.07 -12.20
CA ILE A 374 20.50 -7.90 -12.14
C ILE A 374 20.18 -6.55 -11.47
N GLU A 375 20.51 -5.45 -12.15
CA GLU A 375 20.48 -4.09 -11.56
C GLU A 375 19.25 -3.27 -11.93
N ALA A 376 18.48 -3.71 -12.93
CA ALA A 376 17.27 -3.04 -13.37
C ALA A 376 16.10 -4.03 -13.43
N GLY A 377 14.92 -3.55 -13.06
CA GLY A 377 13.70 -4.35 -12.96
C GLY A 377 12.48 -3.49 -12.72
N GLY A 378 11.36 -4.11 -12.37
CA GLY A 378 10.15 -3.37 -12.05
C GLY A 378 9.04 -4.23 -11.49
N PHE A 379 7.97 -3.59 -11.03
CA PHE A 379 6.80 -4.24 -10.46
C PHE A 379 5.53 -3.68 -11.10
N PHE A 380 4.65 -4.55 -11.59
CA PHE A 380 3.45 -4.14 -12.32
C PHE A 380 2.27 -5.07 -12.08
N ARG A 381 1.09 -4.63 -12.51
CA ARG A 381 -0.12 -5.45 -12.52
C ARG A 381 -0.20 -6.26 -13.80
N SER A 382 -0.51 -7.54 -13.69
CA SER A 382 -0.74 -8.44 -14.83
C SER A 382 -1.99 -8.05 -15.64
N ALA A 383 -2.95 -7.36 -15.00
CA ALA A 383 -4.22 -6.94 -15.60
C ALA A 383 -4.86 -5.78 -14.81
N PRO A 384 -5.81 -5.02 -15.42
CA PRO A 384 -6.64 -4.07 -14.70
C PRO A 384 -7.41 -4.71 -13.53
N GLY A 385 -7.66 -3.93 -12.47
CA GLY A 385 -8.43 -4.38 -11.29
C GLY A 385 -7.60 -5.12 -10.21
N LYS A 386 -6.32 -5.41 -10.46
CA LYS A 386 -5.43 -5.94 -9.42
C LYS A 386 -5.19 -4.91 -8.31
N ARG A 387 -5.29 -5.32 -7.04
CA ARG A 387 -5.15 -4.41 -5.88
C ARG A 387 -3.75 -3.77 -5.79
N ARG A 388 -2.71 -4.48 -6.23
CA ARG A 388 -1.29 -4.07 -6.21
C ARG A 388 -0.50 -4.81 -7.29
N PRO A 389 0.76 -4.41 -7.57
CA PRO A 389 1.64 -5.16 -8.46
C PRO A 389 1.74 -6.64 -8.07
N ASP A 390 1.48 -7.51 -9.04
CA ASP A 390 1.54 -8.98 -8.94
C ASP A 390 2.51 -9.62 -9.94
N VAL A 391 3.25 -8.79 -10.70
CA VAL A 391 4.31 -9.20 -11.63
C VAL A 391 5.60 -8.47 -11.28
N LYS A 392 6.72 -9.17 -11.41
CA LYS A 392 8.07 -8.61 -11.29
C LYS A 392 8.89 -8.83 -12.55
N TRP A 393 9.61 -7.80 -12.96
CA TRP A 393 10.65 -7.87 -13.98
C TRP A 393 12.05 -7.79 -13.41
N GLN A 394 12.95 -8.58 -13.98
CA GLN A 394 14.38 -8.53 -13.72
C GLN A 394 15.13 -8.66 -15.04
N PHE A 395 15.81 -7.59 -15.44
CA PHE A 395 16.58 -7.58 -16.67
C PHE A 395 18.00 -8.09 -16.43
N VAL A 396 18.50 -8.92 -17.34
CA VAL A 396 19.86 -9.46 -17.30
C VAL A 396 20.52 -9.31 -18.67
N PRO A 397 21.72 -8.67 -18.77
CA PRO A 397 22.47 -8.53 -20.01
C PRO A 397 23.21 -9.84 -20.38
N GLY A 398 22.52 -10.97 -20.31
CA GLY A 398 22.99 -12.32 -20.62
C GLY A 398 21.80 -13.24 -20.88
N ALA A 399 22.02 -14.43 -21.45
CA ALA A 399 20.94 -15.38 -21.70
C ALA A 399 21.33 -16.78 -21.21
N THR A 400 20.58 -17.26 -20.22
CA THR A 400 20.67 -18.62 -19.73
C THR A 400 19.31 -19.29 -19.71
N ASP A 401 19.25 -20.61 -19.90
CA ASP A 401 18.01 -21.38 -19.73
C ASP A 401 17.57 -21.46 -18.25
N GLU A 402 16.46 -22.15 -17.97
CA GLU A 402 15.95 -22.38 -16.61
C GLU A 402 16.89 -23.19 -15.72
N HIS A 403 17.86 -23.90 -16.32
CA HIS A 403 18.94 -24.64 -15.66
C HIS A 403 20.23 -23.81 -15.56
N ARG A 404 20.19 -22.53 -15.96
CA ARG A 404 21.28 -21.56 -15.93
C ARG A 404 22.46 -21.91 -16.85
N GLN A 405 22.22 -22.74 -17.85
CA GLN A 405 23.20 -23.02 -18.89
C GLN A 405 23.12 -21.91 -19.94
N VAL A 406 24.28 -21.56 -20.51
CA VAL A 406 24.34 -20.58 -21.59
C VAL A 406 23.50 -21.09 -22.76
N LEU A 407 22.46 -20.35 -23.10
CA LEU A 407 21.40 -20.82 -23.99
C LEU A 407 21.91 -21.12 -25.41
N ARG A 408 22.93 -20.37 -25.86
CA ARG A 408 23.54 -20.49 -27.20
C ARG A 408 24.90 -19.80 -27.27
N ASP A 409 25.64 -20.12 -28.31
CA ASP A 409 26.75 -19.27 -28.76
C ASP A 409 26.24 -17.93 -29.32
N GLY A 410 26.89 -16.86 -28.88
CA GLY A 410 26.63 -15.49 -29.29
C GLY A 410 26.06 -14.59 -28.19
N HIS A 411 25.97 -13.30 -28.51
CA HIS A 411 25.46 -12.29 -27.59
C HIS A 411 23.93 -12.35 -27.52
N ALA A 412 23.40 -12.44 -26.30
CA ALA A 412 21.97 -12.46 -26.00
C ALA A 412 21.70 -11.86 -24.62
N MET A 413 20.45 -11.45 -24.40
CA MET A 413 19.94 -10.87 -23.16
C MET A 413 18.60 -11.50 -22.78
N MET A 414 18.21 -11.39 -21.51
CA MET A 414 16.96 -11.93 -21.03
C MET A 414 16.22 -10.98 -20.09
N LEU A 415 14.90 -11.07 -20.14
CA LEU A 415 14.01 -10.43 -19.20
C LEU A 415 13.22 -11.51 -18.48
N HIS A 416 13.45 -11.64 -17.18
CA HIS A 416 12.71 -12.55 -16.33
C HIS A 416 11.40 -11.89 -15.88
N CYS A 417 10.28 -12.58 -16.06
CA CYS A 417 8.98 -12.15 -15.55
C CYS A 417 8.40 -13.21 -14.61
N ALA A 418 8.11 -12.83 -13.36
CA ALA A 418 7.54 -13.72 -12.35
C ALA A 418 6.26 -13.16 -11.76
N THR A 419 5.33 -14.07 -11.45
CA THR A 419 4.15 -13.74 -10.67
C THR A 419 4.47 -13.78 -9.18
N LEU A 420 3.92 -12.81 -8.45
CA LEU A 420 4.23 -12.57 -7.04
C LEU A 420 3.10 -12.98 -6.09
N ARG A 421 1.89 -13.18 -6.63
CA ARG A 421 0.67 -13.42 -5.86
C ARG A 421 -0.06 -14.66 -6.35
N ALA A 422 0.70 -15.74 -6.57
CA ALA A 422 0.14 -17.03 -6.95
C ALA A 422 -0.88 -17.52 -5.91
N THR A 423 -1.98 -18.09 -6.40
CA THR A 423 -3.09 -18.62 -5.61
C THR A 423 -2.98 -20.12 -5.40
N SER A 424 -2.14 -20.81 -6.16
CA SER A 424 -1.76 -22.21 -5.91
C SER A 424 -1.12 -22.37 -4.53
N ARG A 425 -1.39 -23.49 -3.85
CA ARG A 425 -0.84 -23.81 -2.52
C ARG A 425 -0.22 -25.20 -2.51
N GLY A 426 1.03 -25.26 -2.09
CA GLY A 426 1.82 -26.47 -2.00
C GLY A 426 1.98 -27.02 -0.58
N PHE A 427 2.83 -28.03 -0.44
CA PHE A 427 3.21 -28.60 0.84
C PHE A 427 4.63 -29.19 0.86
N ILE A 428 5.15 -29.34 2.08
CA ILE A 428 6.32 -30.13 2.46
C ILE A 428 5.85 -31.31 3.31
N LYS A 429 6.30 -32.53 2.99
CA LYS A 429 6.05 -33.74 3.79
C LYS A 429 7.33 -34.56 3.98
N LEU A 430 7.38 -35.36 5.04
CA LEU A 430 8.43 -36.37 5.17
C LEU A 430 8.27 -37.46 4.11
N ARG A 431 9.40 -37.92 3.58
CA ARG A 431 9.47 -39.12 2.74
C ARG A 431 9.64 -40.38 3.59
N SER A 432 10.50 -40.32 4.59
CA SER A 432 10.70 -41.34 5.62
C SER A 432 11.10 -40.69 6.96
N ALA A 433 11.39 -41.52 7.96
CA ALA A 433 11.97 -41.10 9.24
C ALA A 433 13.48 -40.83 9.18
N ASP A 434 14.16 -41.05 8.04
CA ASP A 434 15.58 -40.71 7.88
C ASP A 434 15.74 -39.20 7.71
N PRO A 435 16.41 -38.49 8.65
CA PRO A 435 16.56 -37.05 8.56
C PRO A 435 17.43 -36.60 7.37
N ARG A 436 18.25 -37.49 6.80
CA ARG A 436 19.10 -37.20 5.63
C ARG A 436 18.37 -37.32 4.30
N GLU A 437 17.19 -37.94 4.29
CA GLU A 437 16.41 -38.05 3.07
C GLU A 437 15.68 -36.73 2.77
N SER A 438 15.77 -36.25 1.53
CA SER A 438 15.10 -35.03 1.11
C SER A 438 13.57 -35.17 1.25
N PRO A 439 12.89 -34.13 1.77
CA PRO A 439 11.45 -34.19 1.95
C PRO A 439 10.73 -34.25 0.60
N ILE A 440 9.45 -34.58 0.65
CA ILE A 440 8.53 -34.41 -0.47
C ILE A 440 8.26 -32.91 -0.59
N ILE A 441 8.65 -32.32 -1.71
CA ILE A 441 8.47 -30.89 -2.01
C ILE A 441 7.46 -30.76 -3.14
N GLN A 442 6.26 -30.27 -2.83
CA GLN A 442 5.16 -30.19 -3.77
C GLN A 442 4.57 -28.78 -3.84
N PRO A 443 5.08 -27.90 -4.73
CA PRO A 443 4.60 -26.52 -4.86
C PRO A 443 3.22 -26.37 -5.50
N ASN A 444 2.77 -27.36 -6.28
CA ASN A 444 1.52 -27.30 -7.06
C ASN A 444 1.48 -26.09 -8.01
N TYR A 445 2.59 -25.82 -8.69
CA TYR A 445 2.68 -24.69 -9.62
C TYR A 445 1.58 -24.72 -10.68
N LEU A 446 0.92 -23.56 -10.91
CA LEU A 446 -0.11 -23.35 -11.93
C LEU A 446 -1.34 -24.24 -11.79
N ASP A 447 -1.69 -24.65 -10.56
CA ASP A 447 -2.89 -25.48 -10.29
C ASP A 447 -4.18 -24.68 -10.57
N THR A 448 -4.19 -23.38 -10.24
CA THR A 448 -5.34 -22.49 -10.47
C THR A 448 -5.32 -21.83 -11.85
N GLU A 449 -6.50 -21.40 -12.31
CA GLU A 449 -6.64 -20.67 -13.58
C GLU A 449 -6.05 -19.26 -13.52
N SER A 450 -6.23 -18.55 -12.41
CA SER A 450 -5.67 -17.20 -12.23
C SER A 450 -4.15 -17.22 -12.41
N ASP A 451 -3.45 -18.19 -11.83
CA ASP A 451 -1.99 -18.26 -11.91
C ASP A 451 -1.50 -18.44 -13.36
N ARG A 452 -2.24 -19.22 -14.16
CA ARG A 452 -1.95 -19.42 -15.58
C ARG A 452 -2.18 -18.14 -16.38
N VAL A 453 -3.31 -17.45 -16.15
CA VAL A 453 -3.65 -16.19 -16.81
C VAL A 453 -2.63 -15.10 -16.46
N ASP A 454 -2.27 -14.97 -15.18
CA ASP A 454 -1.35 -13.94 -14.70
C ASP A 454 0.06 -14.11 -15.28
N LEU A 455 0.57 -15.35 -15.32
CA LEU A 455 1.88 -15.62 -15.91
C LEU A 455 1.86 -15.46 -17.43
N ARG A 456 0.77 -15.85 -18.11
CA ARG A 456 0.59 -15.59 -19.55
C ARG A 456 0.57 -14.09 -19.87
N ASN A 457 -0.17 -13.30 -19.09
CA ASN A 457 -0.19 -11.85 -19.27
C ASN A 457 1.20 -11.26 -19.04
N SER A 458 1.93 -11.75 -18.03
CA SER A 458 3.32 -11.33 -17.78
C SER A 458 4.22 -11.55 -19.00
N VAL A 459 4.09 -12.67 -19.72
CA VAL A 459 4.83 -12.93 -20.97
C VAL A 459 4.50 -11.89 -22.05
N ARG A 460 3.23 -11.50 -22.18
CA ARG A 460 2.79 -10.49 -23.16
C ARG A 460 3.36 -9.11 -22.88
N LEU A 461 3.20 -8.64 -21.62
CA LEU A 461 3.73 -7.35 -21.18
C LEU A 461 5.26 -7.31 -21.35
N THR A 462 5.94 -8.42 -21.11
CA THR A 462 7.39 -8.54 -21.29
C THR A 462 7.79 -8.39 -22.76
N ARG A 463 7.05 -9.02 -23.69
CA ARG A 463 7.28 -8.85 -25.14
C ARG A 463 7.04 -7.43 -25.61
N GLU A 464 6.00 -6.78 -25.09
CA GLU A 464 5.69 -5.38 -25.38
C GLU A 464 6.86 -4.46 -25.02
N VAL A 465 7.46 -4.63 -23.84
CA VAL A 465 8.65 -3.86 -23.43
C VAL A 465 9.84 -4.16 -24.31
N LEU A 466 10.12 -5.43 -24.58
CA LEU A 466 11.24 -5.79 -25.45
C LEU A 466 11.08 -5.25 -26.88
N ALA A 467 9.86 -4.99 -27.35
CA ALA A 467 9.60 -4.49 -28.70
C ALA A 467 9.79 -2.97 -28.87
N GLN A 468 10.06 -2.22 -27.80
CA GLN A 468 10.15 -0.75 -27.86
C GLN A 468 11.43 -0.24 -28.53
N GLU A 469 11.37 1.01 -29.03
CA GLU A 469 12.44 1.66 -29.81
C GLU A 469 13.77 1.74 -29.05
N ALA A 470 13.75 1.95 -27.73
CA ALA A 470 14.97 1.98 -26.91
C ALA A 470 15.80 0.69 -26.98
N PHE A 471 15.18 -0.44 -27.36
CA PHE A 471 15.87 -1.69 -27.59
C PHE A 471 16.29 -1.92 -29.05
N GLU A 472 15.87 -1.11 -30.03
CA GLU A 472 16.09 -1.37 -31.46
C GLU A 472 17.58 -1.57 -31.81
N GLU A 473 18.45 -0.75 -31.21
CA GLU A 473 19.89 -0.81 -31.41
C GLU A 473 20.51 -2.12 -30.88
N PHE A 474 19.92 -2.69 -29.82
CA PHE A 474 20.48 -3.82 -29.07
C PHE A 474 19.80 -5.15 -29.40
N ARG A 475 18.47 -5.18 -29.54
CA ARG A 475 17.65 -6.38 -29.69
C ARG A 475 17.70 -6.92 -31.12
N GLY A 476 18.03 -8.19 -31.26
CA GLY A 476 17.80 -8.99 -32.46
C GLY A 476 16.60 -9.93 -32.30
N ASP A 477 16.64 -11.07 -32.98
CA ASP A 477 15.54 -12.03 -33.02
C ASP A 477 15.21 -12.62 -31.65
N ALA A 478 13.93 -12.91 -31.42
CA ALA A 478 13.46 -13.67 -30.26
C ALA A 478 13.99 -15.11 -30.31
N ILE A 479 14.49 -15.59 -29.17
CA ILE A 479 15.03 -16.95 -29.04
C ILE A 479 13.97 -17.85 -28.38
N SER A 480 13.46 -17.45 -27.22
CA SER A 480 12.46 -18.20 -26.46
C SER A 480 11.60 -17.22 -25.64
N PRO A 481 10.26 -17.26 -25.75
CA PRO A 481 9.47 -18.00 -26.73
C PRO A 481 9.68 -17.45 -28.15
N ALA A 482 9.66 -18.34 -29.14
CA ALA A 482 9.72 -17.96 -30.55
C ALA A 482 8.57 -17.02 -30.95
N GLU A 483 8.77 -16.21 -32.00
CA GLU A 483 7.75 -15.28 -32.49
C GLU A 483 6.46 -15.96 -32.97
N SER A 484 6.51 -17.25 -33.32
CA SER A 484 5.32 -18.04 -33.70
C SER A 484 4.40 -18.38 -32.52
N VAL A 485 4.87 -18.30 -31.28
CA VAL A 485 4.08 -18.62 -30.08
C VAL A 485 3.22 -17.40 -29.74
N GLN A 486 1.93 -17.37 -30.10
CA GLN A 486 1.09 -16.16 -30.02
C GLN A 486 -0.21 -16.35 -29.24
N SER A 487 -0.92 -17.46 -29.49
CA SER A 487 -2.20 -17.75 -28.86
C SER A 487 -2.05 -18.06 -27.36
N ASP A 488 -3.15 -17.94 -26.61
CA ASP A 488 -3.18 -18.30 -25.18
C ASP A 488 -2.66 -19.72 -24.94
N ALA A 489 -3.10 -20.68 -25.77
CA ALA A 489 -2.72 -22.08 -25.64
C ALA A 489 -1.23 -22.32 -25.95
N GLU A 490 -0.66 -21.62 -26.93
CA GLU A 490 0.76 -21.74 -27.27
C GLU A 490 1.65 -21.13 -26.17
N ILE A 491 1.28 -19.95 -25.65
CA ILE A 491 2.02 -19.32 -24.55
C ILE A 491 1.94 -20.19 -23.29
N ASP A 492 0.76 -20.71 -22.95
CA ASP A 492 0.60 -21.62 -21.81
C ASP A 492 1.43 -22.89 -22.00
N ALA A 493 1.43 -23.51 -23.18
CA ALA A 493 2.24 -24.70 -23.46
C ALA A 493 3.74 -24.41 -23.32
N TRP A 494 4.20 -23.25 -23.78
CA TRP A 494 5.57 -22.80 -23.61
C TRP A 494 5.92 -22.57 -22.13
N ILE A 495 5.05 -21.90 -21.36
CA ILE A 495 5.20 -21.70 -19.92
C ILE A 495 5.36 -23.04 -19.20
N ARG A 496 4.52 -24.04 -19.51
CA ARG A 496 4.61 -25.37 -18.89
C ARG A 496 5.97 -26.03 -19.08
N GLN A 497 6.63 -25.75 -20.21
CA GLN A 497 7.93 -26.31 -20.56
C GLN A 497 9.12 -25.53 -19.98
N HIS A 498 8.99 -24.21 -19.78
CA HIS A 498 10.14 -23.33 -19.47
C HIS A 498 10.03 -22.57 -18.14
N ALA A 499 8.87 -22.57 -17.48
CA ALA A 499 8.71 -21.86 -16.22
C ALA A 499 9.68 -22.40 -15.15
N ALA A 500 10.17 -21.49 -14.31
CA ALA A 500 11.16 -21.76 -13.27
C ALA A 500 10.79 -21.04 -11.97
N THR A 501 11.27 -21.58 -10.86
CA THR A 501 11.14 -20.93 -9.54
C THR A 501 12.08 -19.74 -9.43
N ASP A 502 11.63 -18.74 -8.66
CA ASP A 502 12.41 -17.60 -8.23
C ASP A 502 13.13 -17.84 -6.87
N TYR A 503 13.06 -19.08 -6.38
CA TYR A 503 13.71 -19.61 -5.17
C TYR A 503 13.24 -18.92 -3.88
N HIS A 504 11.94 -18.60 -3.83
CA HIS A 504 11.27 -17.90 -2.75
C HIS A 504 10.22 -18.78 -2.01
N PRO A 505 10.53 -20.03 -1.63
CA PRO A 505 9.59 -20.82 -0.84
C PRO A 505 9.37 -20.17 0.53
N SER A 506 8.11 -20.13 0.95
CA SER A 506 7.66 -19.52 2.20
C SER A 506 6.42 -20.22 2.75
N SER A 507 5.94 -19.74 3.90
CA SER A 507 4.59 -19.98 4.41
C SER A 507 4.28 -21.40 4.89
N THR A 508 5.28 -22.28 4.97
CA THR A 508 5.16 -23.69 5.39
C THR A 508 4.95 -23.91 6.89
N ASN A 509 5.13 -22.88 7.72
CA ASN A 509 4.83 -22.87 9.15
C ASN A 509 4.12 -21.55 9.51
N ARG A 510 3.10 -21.20 8.73
CA ARG A 510 2.39 -19.92 8.76
C ARG A 510 2.08 -19.39 10.16
N MET A 511 2.34 -18.10 10.35
CA MET A 511 1.94 -17.31 11.51
C MET A 511 0.46 -16.93 11.47
N GLY A 512 -0.22 -16.92 12.62
CA GLY A 512 -1.57 -16.39 12.74
C GLY A 512 -2.20 -16.60 14.11
N ASN A 513 -3.53 -16.60 14.17
CA ASN A 513 -4.27 -16.82 15.40
C ASN A 513 -4.26 -18.31 15.77
N GLU A 514 -4.03 -18.64 17.03
CA GLU A 514 -4.01 -20.02 17.54
C GLU A 514 -5.32 -20.80 17.28
N ASN A 515 -6.44 -20.10 17.12
CA ASN A 515 -7.73 -20.71 16.78
C ASN A 515 -7.90 -21.01 15.27
N ASP A 516 -7.00 -20.55 14.40
CA ASP A 516 -6.97 -20.92 12.99
C ASP A 516 -6.15 -22.20 12.83
N ALA A 517 -6.85 -23.29 12.48
CA ALA A 517 -6.24 -24.61 12.29
C ALA A 517 -5.18 -24.66 11.16
N ASN A 518 -5.05 -23.60 10.34
CA ASN A 518 -4.04 -23.49 9.29
C ASN A 518 -2.78 -22.74 9.72
N THR A 519 -2.60 -22.48 11.01
CA THR A 519 -1.46 -21.76 11.57
C THR A 519 -0.57 -22.68 12.41
N VAL A 520 0.72 -22.37 12.45
CA VAL A 520 1.74 -23.15 13.19
C VAL A 520 2.35 -22.33 14.31
N VAL A 521 2.49 -21.02 14.11
CA VAL A 521 3.03 -20.11 15.13
C VAL A 521 2.11 -18.93 15.40
N ASP A 522 2.16 -18.43 16.63
CA ASP A 522 1.48 -17.20 17.01
C ASP A 522 2.23 -15.93 16.50
N PRO A 523 1.69 -14.71 16.69
CA PRO A 523 2.36 -13.48 16.29
C PRO A 523 3.68 -13.19 17.02
N GLN A 524 4.03 -14.00 18.03
CA GLN A 524 5.31 -13.98 18.74
C GLN A 524 6.26 -15.05 18.21
N ALA A 525 5.89 -15.76 17.14
CA ALA A 525 6.64 -16.84 16.52
C ALA A 525 6.81 -18.10 17.40
N ARG A 526 5.96 -18.27 18.43
CA ARG A 526 5.93 -19.47 19.28
C ARG A 526 5.09 -20.54 18.62
N VAL A 527 5.56 -21.78 18.64
CA VAL A 527 4.82 -22.92 18.06
C VAL A 527 3.60 -23.23 18.93
N HIS A 528 2.42 -23.33 18.32
CA HIS A 528 1.18 -23.61 19.03
C HIS A 528 1.26 -24.93 19.81
N GLY A 529 0.71 -24.93 21.04
CA GLY A 529 0.64 -26.10 21.91
C GLY A 529 1.98 -26.65 22.41
N LEU A 530 3.09 -25.94 22.20
CA LEU A 530 4.43 -26.35 22.63
C LEU A 530 5.15 -25.22 23.40
N GLU A 531 6.01 -25.62 24.32
CA GLU A 531 6.81 -24.71 25.14
C GLU A 531 8.29 -24.74 24.73
N GLY A 532 8.97 -23.60 24.87
CA GLY A 532 10.42 -23.50 24.62
C GLY A 532 10.82 -23.64 23.14
N LEU A 533 9.89 -23.43 22.20
CA LEU A 533 10.14 -23.58 20.77
C LEU A 533 9.58 -22.40 19.97
N ARG A 534 10.43 -21.80 19.13
CA ARG A 534 10.04 -20.80 18.12
C ARG A 534 10.52 -21.15 16.73
N ILE A 535 9.89 -20.56 15.72
CA ILE A 535 10.33 -20.64 14.33
C ILE A 535 10.50 -19.22 13.81
N VAL A 536 11.68 -18.90 13.30
CA VAL A 536 12.03 -17.57 12.82
C VAL A 536 12.77 -17.72 11.50
N ASP A 537 12.00 -17.77 10.42
CA ASP A 537 12.49 -17.78 9.03
C ASP A 537 11.32 -17.51 8.05
N ALA A 538 11.54 -17.69 6.74
CA ALA A 538 10.50 -17.48 5.73
C ALA A 538 9.29 -18.42 5.83
N SER A 539 9.39 -19.53 6.56
CA SER A 539 8.26 -20.47 6.75
C SER A 539 7.10 -19.84 7.50
N ILE A 540 7.35 -18.84 8.37
CA ILE A 540 6.29 -18.26 9.20
C ILE A 540 5.51 -17.14 8.52
N MET A 541 5.91 -16.70 7.33
CA MET A 541 5.16 -15.70 6.57
C MET A 541 3.72 -16.20 6.33
N PRO A 542 2.67 -15.43 6.66
CA PRO A 542 1.29 -15.88 6.40
C PRO A 542 0.96 -16.10 4.93
N ASN A 543 1.56 -15.29 4.06
CA ASN A 543 1.58 -15.46 2.61
C ASN A 543 2.85 -14.81 2.06
N ASN A 544 3.21 -15.11 0.81
CA ASN A 544 4.40 -14.56 0.18
C ASN A 544 4.30 -13.04 -0.02
N VAL A 545 5.41 -12.30 -0.03
CA VAL A 545 5.39 -10.85 -0.29
C VAL A 545 5.76 -10.55 -1.74
N SER A 546 5.32 -9.42 -2.29
CA SER A 546 5.63 -8.96 -3.65
C SER A 546 7.08 -8.48 -3.80
N GLY A 547 8.06 -9.34 -3.51
CA GLY A 547 9.50 -9.04 -3.49
C GLY A 547 10.36 -10.29 -3.25
N ASN A 548 11.69 -10.12 -3.21
CA ASN A 548 12.60 -11.19 -2.80
C ASN A 548 12.55 -11.39 -1.29
N LEU A 549 12.68 -12.64 -0.80
CA LEU A 549 12.41 -12.94 0.61
C LEU A 549 13.56 -12.72 1.59
N ASN A 550 14.76 -12.38 1.11
CA ASN A 550 15.89 -12.22 2.02
C ASN A 550 15.70 -11.04 2.98
N ALA A 551 15.30 -9.86 2.48
CA ALA A 551 15.07 -8.71 3.34
C ALA A 551 13.87 -8.91 4.30
N PRO A 552 12.70 -9.41 3.84
CA PRO A 552 11.60 -9.79 4.74
C PRO A 552 12.00 -10.80 5.81
N THR A 553 12.80 -11.81 5.47
CA THR A 553 13.30 -12.80 6.44
C THR A 553 14.22 -12.16 7.49
N ILE A 554 15.10 -11.25 7.08
CA ILE A 554 15.96 -10.50 8.01
C ILE A 554 15.13 -9.59 8.91
N MET A 555 14.12 -8.91 8.36
CA MET A 555 13.18 -8.08 9.13
C MET A 555 12.42 -8.90 10.18
N VAL A 556 11.90 -10.07 9.79
CA VAL A 556 11.26 -11.02 10.72
C VAL A 556 12.21 -11.39 11.86
N ALA A 557 13.48 -11.69 11.55
CA ALA A 557 14.46 -12.05 12.56
C ALA A 557 14.82 -10.88 13.49
N GLU A 558 14.98 -9.67 12.95
CA GLU A 558 15.26 -8.45 13.73
C GLU A 558 14.15 -8.14 14.73
N LYS A 559 12.90 -8.27 14.28
CA LYS A 559 11.73 -8.02 15.11
C LYS A 559 11.53 -9.11 16.15
N THR A 560 11.63 -10.38 15.76
CA THR A 560 11.47 -11.49 16.69
C THR A 560 12.60 -11.57 17.71
N ALA A 561 13.81 -11.11 17.39
CA ALA A 561 14.88 -10.98 18.38
C ALA A 561 14.48 -10.04 19.53
N ASP A 562 13.87 -8.88 19.23
CA ASP A 562 13.36 -7.97 20.24
C ASP A 562 12.25 -8.65 21.08
N LEU A 563 11.34 -9.40 20.43
CA LEU A 563 10.28 -10.16 21.12
C LEU A 563 10.84 -11.24 22.07
N ILE A 564 11.89 -11.96 21.67
CA ILE A 564 12.54 -12.99 22.50
C ILE A 564 13.21 -12.34 23.72
N LEU A 565 13.82 -11.17 23.54
CA LEU A 565 14.50 -10.42 24.59
C LEU A 565 13.56 -9.59 25.47
N GLY A 566 12.25 -9.56 25.16
CA GLY A 566 11.27 -8.75 25.89
C GLY A 566 11.45 -7.24 25.68
N ILE A 567 12.11 -6.84 24.60
CA ILE A 567 12.29 -5.43 24.21
C ILE A 567 11.00 -4.95 23.54
N ALA A 568 10.53 -3.76 23.91
CA ALA A 568 9.36 -3.15 23.29
C ALA A 568 9.58 -2.98 21.78
N ALA A 569 8.54 -3.27 20.98
CA ALA A 569 8.62 -3.13 19.54
C ALA A 569 8.92 -1.67 19.14
N LEU A 570 9.68 -1.49 18.06
CA LEU A 570 9.99 -0.15 17.56
C LEU A 570 8.71 0.64 17.23
N PRO A 571 8.70 1.97 17.42
CA PRO A 571 7.54 2.81 17.11
C PRO A 571 7.14 2.65 15.64
N LYS A 572 5.83 2.57 15.38
CA LYS A 572 5.29 2.55 14.02
C LYS A 572 5.78 3.76 13.24
N ALA A 573 6.07 3.58 11.96
CA ALA A 573 6.48 4.70 11.10
C ALA A 573 5.32 5.70 10.93
N ASP A 574 5.55 6.98 11.22
CA ASP A 574 4.55 8.04 11.12
C ASP A 574 4.02 8.19 9.69
N ASN A 575 2.78 7.73 9.47
CA ASN A 575 2.09 7.84 8.19
C ASN A 575 0.95 8.86 8.33
N ARG A 576 0.93 9.91 7.50
CA ARG A 576 -0.18 10.89 7.42
C ARG A 576 -1.54 10.20 7.33
N ALA A 577 -1.62 9.09 6.59
CA ALA A 577 -2.84 8.29 6.50
C ALA A 577 -3.25 7.64 7.83
N GLU A 578 -2.30 7.20 8.65
CA GLU A 578 -2.59 6.61 9.96
C GLU A 578 -3.10 7.67 10.95
N VAL A 579 -2.48 8.85 10.96
CA VAL A 579 -2.90 9.97 11.81
C VAL A 579 -4.31 10.45 11.44
N LEU A 580 -4.66 10.54 10.15
CA LEU A 580 -6.03 10.82 9.70
C LEU A 580 -7.02 9.73 10.13
N LYS A 581 -6.67 8.44 10.04
CA LYS A 581 -7.53 7.34 10.49
C LYS A 581 -7.77 7.36 11.99
N LYS A 582 -6.76 7.70 12.79
CA LYS A 582 -6.92 7.90 14.24
C LYS A 582 -7.88 9.04 14.53
N TRP A 583 -7.80 10.14 13.79
CA TRP A 583 -8.72 11.27 13.93
C TRP A 583 -10.16 10.91 13.54
N ALA A 584 -10.36 10.20 12.43
CA ALA A 584 -11.67 9.68 12.05
C ALA A 584 -12.27 8.78 13.15
N THR A 585 -11.46 7.89 13.73
CA THR A 585 -11.86 7.04 14.85
C THR A 585 -12.25 7.85 16.09
N ALA A 586 -11.48 8.90 16.42
CA ALA A 586 -11.78 9.77 17.54
C ALA A 586 -13.08 10.56 17.33
N ILE A 587 -13.34 11.04 16.11
CA ILE A 587 -14.61 11.70 15.75
C ILE A 587 -15.78 10.72 15.88
N ALA A 588 -15.66 9.50 15.34
CA ALA A 588 -16.70 8.48 15.44
C ALA A 588 -17.00 8.09 16.90
N THR A 589 -15.96 7.97 17.73
CA THR A 589 -16.10 7.64 19.16
C THR A 589 -16.84 8.72 19.94
N ASN A 590 -16.71 9.98 19.53
CA ASN A 590 -17.35 11.14 20.17
C ASN A 590 -18.59 11.63 19.40
N ALA A 591 -19.19 10.78 18.57
CA ALA A 591 -20.21 11.22 17.61
C ALA A 591 -21.47 11.80 18.26
N GLU A 592 -21.89 11.27 19.40
CA GLU A 592 -23.06 11.77 20.13
C GLU A 592 -22.83 13.18 20.69
N ASP A 593 -21.67 13.42 21.31
CA ASP A 593 -21.30 14.73 21.86
C ASP A 593 -21.16 15.77 20.74
N LEU A 594 -20.51 15.39 19.64
CA LEU A 594 -20.41 16.22 18.45
C LEU A 594 -21.79 16.54 17.86
N ALA A 595 -22.69 15.55 17.79
CA ALA A 595 -24.04 15.77 17.29
C ALA A 595 -24.81 16.78 18.16
N VAL A 596 -24.68 16.72 19.48
CA VAL A 596 -25.28 17.70 20.40
C VAL A 596 -24.69 19.09 20.17
N ILE A 597 -23.36 19.21 20.12
CA ILE A 597 -22.67 20.49 19.87
C ILE A 597 -23.19 21.13 18.58
N GLY A 598 -23.10 20.41 17.46
CA GLY A 598 -23.52 20.91 16.15
C GLY A 598 -25.01 21.26 16.13
N SER A 599 -25.87 20.42 16.72
CA SER A 599 -27.33 20.62 16.75
C SER A 599 -27.71 21.88 17.53
N MET A 600 -27.07 22.11 18.68
CA MET A 600 -27.33 23.29 19.50
C MET A 600 -26.87 24.60 18.85
N GLU A 601 -25.72 24.62 18.18
CA GLU A 601 -25.19 25.87 17.61
C GLU A 601 -25.80 26.21 16.24
N CYS A 602 -26.11 25.22 15.40
CA CYS A 602 -26.66 25.48 14.06
C CYS A 602 -28.18 25.37 13.96
N GLY A 603 -28.86 24.82 14.98
CA GLY A 603 -30.32 24.66 15.02
C GLY A 603 -30.85 23.46 14.23
N LYS A 604 -29.97 22.59 13.71
CA LYS A 604 -30.36 21.40 12.96
C LYS A 604 -30.84 20.28 13.88
N PRO A 605 -31.91 19.53 13.53
CA PRO A 605 -32.30 18.36 14.29
C PRO A 605 -31.16 17.35 14.46
N LEU A 606 -31.11 16.71 15.62
CA LEU A 606 -30.00 15.86 16.06
C LEU A 606 -29.62 14.78 15.02
N ASP A 607 -30.61 14.07 14.46
CA ASP A 607 -30.37 13.01 13.45
C ASP A 607 -29.67 13.55 12.20
N GLY A 608 -29.98 14.78 11.80
CA GLY A 608 -29.32 15.44 10.68
C GLY A 608 -27.85 15.75 10.96
N VAL A 609 -27.50 16.07 12.20
CA VAL A 609 -26.11 16.32 12.60
C VAL A 609 -25.35 15.01 12.80
N LYS A 610 -25.98 13.96 13.36
CA LYS A 610 -25.39 12.62 13.44
C LYS A 610 -24.92 12.12 12.08
N TRP A 611 -25.77 12.27 11.07
CA TRP A 611 -25.39 11.99 9.69
C TRP A 611 -24.18 12.81 9.22
N GLU A 612 -24.07 14.10 9.59
CA GLU A 612 -22.90 14.89 9.22
C GLU A 612 -21.61 14.40 9.89
N VAL A 613 -21.70 13.94 11.14
CA VAL A 613 -20.55 13.37 11.87
C VAL A 613 -20.10 12.08 11.19
N GLU A 614 -21.04 11.20 10.83
CA GLU A 614 -20.74 10.00 10.03
C GLU A 614 -20.12 10.37 8.67
N PHE A 615 -20.65 11.40 8.02
CA PHE A 615 -20.16 11.86 6.73
C PHE A 615 -18.72 12.38 6.81
N ILE A 616 -18.36 13.20 7.80
CA ILE A 616 -16.97 13.67 7.97
C ILE A 616 -16.01 12.51 8.26
N VAL A 617 -16.43 11.50 9.04
CA VAL A 617 -15.63 10.28 9.27
C VAL A 617 -15.33 9.60 7.93
N GLY A 618 -16.37 9.34 7.12
CA GLY A 618 -16.19 8.74 5.80
C GLY A 618 -15.34 9.58 4.85
N VAL A 619 -15.42 10.92 4.93
CA VAL A 619 -14.57 11.84 4.16
C VAL A 619 -13.10 11.72 4.57
N ILE A 620 -12.79 11.74 5.87
CA ILE A 620 -11.41 11.62 6.37
C ILE A 620 -10.83 10.25 6.01
N GLU A 621 -11.60 9.18 6.18
CA GLU A 621 -11.18 7.83 5.81
C GLU A 621 -10.86 7.74 4.32
N TYR A 622 -11.76 8.22 3.45
CA TYR A 622 -11.53 8.25 2.00
C TYR A 622 -10.21 8.96 1.64
N PHE A 623 -10.01 10.18 2.13
CA PHE A 623 -8.80 10.93 1.82
C PHE A 623 -7.54 10.34 2.47
N SER A 624 -7.66 9.60 3.58
CA SER A 624 -6.52 8.82 4.12
C SER A 624 -6.03 7.76 3.13
N HIS A 625 -6.92 7.20 2.31
CA HIS A 625 -6.59 6.25 1.25
C HIS A 625 -6.10 6.95 -0.02
N GLU A 626 -6.60 8.14 -0.35
CA GLU A 626 -6.14 8.91 -1.51
C GLU A 626 -4.69 9.38 -1.37
N ILE A 627 -4.16 9.51 -0.15
CA ILE A 627 -2.74 9.82 0.10
C ILE A 627 -1.81 8.89 -0.69
N VAL A 628 -2.11 7.59 -0.76
CA VAL A 628 -1.25 6.60 -1.45
C VAL A 628 -1.60 6.42 -2.93
N ARG A 629 -2.62 7.14 -3.43
CA ARG A 629 -3.09 7.07 -4.82
C ARG A 629 -2.72 8.32 -5.63
N SER A 630 -2.42 9.43 -4.94
CA SER A 630 -1.92 10.63 -5.60
C SER A 630 -0.45 10.44 -5.97
N SER A 631 -0.19 10.33 -7.28
CA SER A 631 1.14 10.12 -7.83
C SER A 631 1.44 11.10 -8.95
N GLY A 632 2.72 11.44 -9.07
CA GLY A 632 3.26 12.04 -10.28
C GLY A 632 3.26 11.06 -11.45
N PHE A 633 3.68 11.53 -12.62
CA PHE A 633 3.84 10.69 -13.81
C PHE A 633 5.03 11.16 -14.64
N LEU A 634 5.55 10.32 -15.52
CA LEU A 634 6.59 10.71 -16.46
C LEU A 634 5.98 11.02 -17.81
N VAL A 635 6.56 11.97 -18.51
CA VAL A 635 6.17 12.33 -19.88
C VAL A 635 7.30 11.95 -20.81
N SER A 636 6.95 11.32 -21.93
CA SER A 636 7.88 11.04 -23.02
C SER A 636 8.45 12.36 -23.56
N PRO A 637 9.76 12.59 -23.47
CA PRO A 637 10.38 13.83 -23.91
C PRO A 637 10.47 13.88 -25.44
N SER A 638 10.35 15.08 -26.02
CA SER A 638 10.57 15.27 -27.46
C SER A 638 12.07 15.25 -27.85
N GLN A 639 12.97 15.42 -26.86
CA GLN A 639 14.42 15.31 -27.04
C GLN A 639 14.95 14.11 -26.23
N PRO A 640 15.68 13.16 -26.85
CA PRO A 640 16.16 11.97 -26.16
C PRO A 640 17.07 12.23 -24.96
N SER A 641 17.81 13.36 -24.95
CA SER A 641 18.72 13.75 -23.86
C SER A 641 18.02 14.38 -22.64
N GLN A 642 16.69 14.28 -22.59
CA GLN A 642 15.86 14.83 -21.53
C GLN A 642 15.09 13.73 -20.81
N LYS A 643 14.74 13.95 -19.54
CA LYS A 643 13.63 13.25 -18.87
C LYS A 643 12.67 14.27 -18.29
N ILE A 644 11.38 14.07 -18.53
CA ILE A 644 10.33 14.95 -18.04
C ILE A 644 9.57 14.23 -16.92
N ILE A 645 9.70 14.74 -15.70
CA ILE A 645 9.05 14.22 -14.50
C ILE A 645 7.94 15.17 -14.11
N ILE A 646 6.74 14.67 -13.94
CA ILE A 646 5.63 15.41 -13.34
C ILE A 646 5.49 14.96 -11.90
N THR A 647 5.61 15.90 -10.98
CA THR A 647 5.45 15.67 -9.53
C THR A 647 4.20 16.39 -9.03
N LYS A 648 3.63 15.87 -7.95
CA LYS A 648 2.49 16.47 -7.24
C LYS A 648 2.99 16.89 -5.86
N GLU A 649 2.92 18.19 -5.58
CA GLU A 649 3.41 18.77 -4.32
C GLU A 649 2.30 19.56 -3.62
N PRO A 650 2.24 19.62 -2.29
CA PRO A 650 1.24 20.44 -1.60
C PRO A 650 1.39 21.91 -2.00
N VAL A 651 0.24 22.60 -2.18
CA VAL A 651 0.24 24.04 -2.50
C VAL A 651 0.83 24.91 -1.37
N GLY A 652 0.85 24.40 -0.13
CA GLY A 652 1.39 25.09 1.05
C GLY A 652 0.32 25.46 2.08
N VAL A 653 0.40 26.66 2.67
CA VAL A 653 -0.55 27.11 3.69
C VAL A 653 -1.90 27.47 3.05
N CYS A 654 -2.98 26.90 3.58
CA CYS A 654 -4.34 27.10 3.10
C CYS A 654 -5.16 27.92 4.10
N GLY A 655 -5.74 29.03 3.63
CA GLY A 655 -6.74 29.80 4.35
C GLY A 655 -8.14 29.25 4.06
N ILE A 656 -8.80 28.70 5.08
CA ILE A 656 -10.12 28.06 4.95
C ILE A 656 -11.16 28.89 5.69
N MET A 657 -12.28 29.19 5.03
CA MET A 657 -13.39 29.93 5.60
C MET A 657 -14.69 29.16 5.35
N THR A 658 -15.36 28.73 6.42
CA THR A 658 -16.54 27.86 6.34
C THR A 658 -17.80 28.54 6.89
N PRO A 659 -18.99 28.17 6.36
CA PRO A 659 -20.28 28.69 6.79
C PRO A 659 -20.82 27.88 7.97
N TRP A 660 -21.97 28.29 8.48
CA TRP A 660 -22.62 27.74 9.66
C TRP A 660 -23.59 26.58 9.39
N ASN A 661 -24.02 26.38 8.15
CA ASN A 661 -25.20 25.57 7.88
C ASN A 661 -24.97 24.05 7.94
N PHE A 662 -23.73 23.58 7.77
CA PHE A 662 -23.35 22.18 7.94
C PHE A 662 -22.01 22.15 8.68
N PRO A 663 -22.06 22.21 10.02
CA PRO A 663 -20.88 22.44 10.84
C PRO A 663 -19.86 21.29 10.78
N TYR A 664 -20.21 20.09 10.33
CA TYR A 664 -19.25 18.99 10.17
C TYR A 664 -19.05 18.59 8.71
N ALA A 665 -20.12 18.46 7.91
CA ALA A 665 -19.97 17.96 6.54
C ALA A 665 -19.15 18.88 5.64
N ILE A 666 -19.32 20.22 5.78
CA ILE A 666 -18.51 21.18 5.02
C ILE A 666 -17.08 21.24 5.54
N LEU A 667 -16.88 21.14 6.86
CA LEU A 667 -15.54 21.05 7.44
C LEU A 667 -14.80 19.82 6.92
N GLY A 668 -15.42 18.64 6.89
CA GLY A 668 -14.81 17.42 6.36
C GLY A 668 -14.26 17.59 4.95
N LEU A 669 -15.10 18.13 4.05
CA LEU A 669 -14.74 18.40 2.65
C LEU A 669 -13.64 19.46 2.48
N ASN A 670 -13.43 20.32 3.48
CA ASN A 670 -12.42 21.39 3.43
C ASN A 670 -11.16 21.09 4.24
N LEU A 671 -11.20 20.16 5.20
CA LEU A 671 -10.07 19.80 6.06
C LEU A 671 -9.34 18.56 5.54
N ALA A 672 -10.08 17.52 5.15
CA ALA A 672 -9.46 16.24 4.80
C ALA A 672 -8.59 16.30 3.52
N PRO A 673 -9.03 16.89 2.39
CA PRO A 673 -8.18 16.96 1.20
C PRO A 673 -6.85 17.70 1.40
N PRO A 674 -6.79 18.92 1.99
CA PRO A 674 -5.51 19.59 2.20
C PRO A 674 -4.61 18.85 3.19
N LEU A 675 -5.14 18.24 4.25
CA LEU A 675 -4.33 17.45 5.18
C LEU A 675 -3.74 16.21 4.49
N ALA A 676 -4.52 15.56 3.62
CA ALA A 676 -4.04 14.47 2.77
C ALA A 676 -2.96 14.93 1.78
N ALA A 677 -3.13 16.09 1.14
CA ALA A 677 -2.11 16.67 0.27
C ALA A 677 -0.80 17.00 1.02
N GLY A 678 -0.88 17.29 2.32
CA GLY A 678 0.26 17.73 3.15
C GLY A 678 0.33 19.24 3.34
N CYS A 679 -0.80 19.92 3.22
CA CYS A 679 -0.93 21.36 3.48
C CYS A 679 -1.06 21.65 4.97
N THR A 680 -0.77 22.90 5.35
CA THR A 680 -1.03 23.46 6.68
C THR A 680 -2.26 24.37 6.63
N LEU A 681 -3.07 24.38 7.69
CA LEU A 681 -4.37 25.02 7.68
C LEU A 681 -4.48 26.21 8.64
N VAL A 682 -5.05 27.31 8.15
CA VAL A 682 -5.57 28.43 8.96
C VAL A 682 -7.05 28.57 8.69
N ILE A 683 -7.87 28.20 9.66
CA ILE A 683 -9.32 28.05 9.50
C ILE A 683 -10.05 29.14 10.28
N LYS A 684 -10.93 29.87 9.60
CA LYS A 684 -11.90 30.77 10.22
C LYS A 684 -13.30 30.14 10.10
N PRO A 685 -13.83 29.52 11.16
CA PRO A 685 -15.21 29.05 11.15
C PRO A 685 -16.21 30.22 11.19
N ALA A 686 -17.48 29.92 10.91
CA ALA A 686 -18.56 30.88 11.11
C ALA A 686 -18.67 31.28 12.59
N SER A 687 -19.01 32.53 12.86
CA SER A 687 -19.17 33.05 14.23
C SER A 687 -20.35 32.42 14.97
N GLU A 688 -21.32 31.92 14.20
CA GLU A 688 -22.54 31.30 14.65
C GLU A 688 -22.31 29.85 15.10
N THR A 689 -21.30 29.16 14.54
CA THR A 689 -21.04 27.73 14.82
C THR A 689 -19.54 27.41 15.00
N PRO A 690 -18.84 28.08 15.94
CA PRO A 690 -17.41 27.87 16.13
C PRO A 690 -17.08 26.60 16.91
N LEU A 691 -18.01 26.06 17.70
CA LEU A 691 -17.71 25.00 18.66
C LEU A 691 -17.45 23.66 17.96
N SER A 692 -18.14 23.37 16.86
CA SER A 692 -17.89 22.16 16.06
C SER A 692 -16.45 22.09 15.55
N MET A 693 -15.91 23.19 14.99
CA MET A 693 -14.51 23.22 14.52
C MET A 693 -13.52 23.11 15.68
N LEU A 694 -13.79 23.77 16.81
CA LEU A 694 -12.93 23.67 18.00
C LEU A 694 -12.90 22.25 18.57
N ALA A 695 -14.04 21.55 18.59
CA ALA A 695 -14.12 20.16 19.01
C ALA A 695 -13.31 19.25 18.07
N LEU A 696 -13.45 19.41 16.75
CA LEU A 696 -12.65 18.66 15.78
C LEU A 696 -11.13 18.91 15.93
N ALA A 697 -10.73 20.17 16.15
CA ALA A 697 -9.33 20.52 16.37
C ALA A 697 -8.79 19.89 17.66
N ARG A 698 -9.59 19.88 18.74
CA ARG A 698 -9.21 19.22 19.98
C ARG A 698 -9.00 17.71 19.78
N LEU A 699 -9.91 17.04 19.08
CA LEU A 699 -9.75 15.62 18.76
C LEU A 699 -8.53 15.35 17.88
N ALA A 700 -8.13 16.30 17.02
CA ALA A 700 -6.90 16.18 16.22
C ALA A 700 -5.64 16.27 17.11
N GLU A 701 -5.62 17.18 18.08
CA GLU A 701 -4.54 17.28 19.07
C GLU A 701 -4.42 15.97 19.88
N ASP A 702 -5.55 15.43 20.35
CA ASP A 702 -5.58 14.23 21.20
C ASP A 702 -5.03 12.98 20.48
N VAL A 703 -5.13 12.92 19.15
CA VAL A 703 -4.59 11.80 18.33
C VAL A 703 -3.20 12.06 17.76
N GLY A 704 -2.56 13.16 18.13
CA GLY A 704 -1.14 13.42 17.82
C GLY A 704 -0.90 14.18 16.52
N PHE A 705 -1.82 15.05 16.08
CA PHE A 705 -1.51 15.98 15.00
C PHE A 705 -0.34 16.91 15.41
N PRO A 706 0.64 17.17 14.53
CA PRO A 706 1.72 18.09 14.83
C PRO A 706 1.20 19.50 15.19
N PRO A 707 1.77 20.16 16.21
CA PRO A 707 1.42 21.54 16.55
C PRO A 707 1.57 22.48 15.35
N GLY A 708 0.58 23.38 15.17
CA GLY A 708 0.56 24.33 14.06
C GLY A 708 0.08 23.78 12.72
N LEU A 709 -0.27 22.48 12.63
CA LEU A 709 -0.84 21.92 11.40
C LEU A 709 -2.29 22.40 11.14
N ILE A 710 -3.10 22.47 12.20
CA ILE A 710 -4.48 23.00 12.19
C ILE A 710 -4.53 24.20 13.13
N ASN A 711 -4.78 25.39 12.58
CA ASN A 711 -4.89 26.64 13.34
C ASN A 711 -6.31 27.18 13.21
N VAL A 712 -7.04 27.31 14.32
CA VAL A 712 -8.44 27.79 14.31
C VAL A 712 -8.51 29.22 14.84
N VAL A 713 -9.08 30.12 14.05
CA VAL A 713 -9.30 31.54 14.38
C VAL A 713 -10.79 31.78 14.54
N ALA A 714 -11.34 31.47 15.72
CA ALA A 714 -12.71 31.81 16.07
C ALA A 714 -12.80 33.31 16.38
N ALA A 715 -13.73 34.00 15.72
CA ALA A 715 -13.89 35.45 15.87
C ALA A 715 -15.34 35.87 15.68
N SER A 716 -15.69 37.02 16.24
CA SER A 716 -16.99 37.65 16.07
C SER A 716 -17.22 38.10 14.62
N ARG A 717 -18.50 38.23 14.23
CA ARG A 717 -18.89 38.53 12.85
C ARG A 717 -18.25 39.82 12.31
N ASP A 718 -18.14 40.85 13.13
CA ASP A 718 -17.54 42.16 12.80
C ASP A 718 -16.05 42.08 12.45
N LYS A 719 -15.35 41.01 12.88
CA LYS A 719 -13.95 40.76 12.55
C LYS A 719 -13.73 39.91 11.29
N SER A 720 -14.79 39.38 10.70
CA SER A 720 -14.69 38.46 9.56
C SER A 720 -13.99 39.08 8.36
N ASP A 721 -14.29 40.35 8.04
CA ASP A 721 -13.68 41.06 6.92
C ASP A 721 -12.20 41.35 7.16
N GLU A 722 -11.81 41.66 8.39
CA GLU A 722 -10.42 41.89 8.79
C GLU A 722 -9.59 40.61 8.60
N ILE A 723 -10.08 39.48 9.13
CA ILE A 723 -9.41 38.17 9.02
C ILE A 723 -9.35 37.72 7.55
N ALA A 724 -10.45 37.86 6.81
CA ALA A 724 -10.49 37.54 5.39
C ALA A 724 -9.45 38.33 4.59
N ARG A 725 -9.32 39.65 4.85
CA ARG A 725 -8.29 40.48 4.21
C ARG A 725 -6.90 40.00 4.57
N MET A 726 -6.63 39.68 5.84
CA MET A 726 -5.33 39.17 6.27
C MET A 726 -4.95 37.86 5.56
N LEU A 727 -5.88 36.89 5.48
CA LEU A 727 -5.64 35.63 4.77
C LEU A 727 -5.44 35.84 3.26
N THR A 728 -6.27 36.69 2.65
CA THR A 728 -6.20 36.96 1.20
C THR A 728 -5.03 37.86 0.80
N SER A 729 -4.46 38.67 1.71
CA SER A 729 -3.30 39.53 1.43
C SER A 729 -1.97 38.94 1.86
N SER A 730 -1.95 37.97 2.80
CA SER A 730 -0.71 37.35 3.28
C SER A 730 0.04 36.63 2.15
N LYS A 731 1.36 36.79 2.08
CA LYS A 731 2.19 36.07 1.12
C LYS A 731 2.50 34.63 1.55
N ASP A 732 2.20 34.26 2.78
CA ASP A 732 2.48 32.90 3.28
C ASP A 732 1.34 31.95 2.94
N VAL A 733 0.10 32.47 2.87
CA VAL A 733 -1.06 31.73 2.38
C VAL A 733 -0.93 31.54 0.87
N ARG A 734 -1.15 30.31 0.39
CA ARG A 734 -1.01 29.92 -1.03
C ARG A 734 -2.35 29.62 -1.69
N LYS A 735 -3.33 29.18 -0.89
CA LYS A 735 -4.68 28.86 -1.36
C LYS A 735 -5.74 29.41 -0.43
N ILE A 736 -6.85 29.86 -0.99
CA ILE A 736 -8.07 30.21 -0.27
C ILE A 736 -9.17 29.21 -0.65
N SER A 737 -9.76 28.56 0.35
CA SER A 737 -11.02 27.82 0.19
C SER A 737 -12.13 28.54 0.93
N PHE A 738 -13.21 28.84 0.23
CA PHE A 738 -14.37 29.49 0.82
C PHE A 738 -15.67 28.84 0.40
N VAL A 739 -16.52 28.63 1.40
CA VAL A 739 -17.89 28.20 1.20
C VAL A 739 -18.83 29.23 1.82
N GLY A 740 -19.80 29.72 1.06
CA GLY A 740 -20.75 30.73 1.56
C GLY A 740 -21.44 31.51 0.47
N SER A 741 -21.84 32.75 0.74
CA SER A 741 -22.60 33.55 -0.23
C SER A 741 -21.78 33.98 -1.45
N THR A 742 -22.44 34.06 -2.62
CA THR A 742 -21.81 34.52 -3.86
C THR A 742 -21.19 35.92 -3.74
N LYS A 743 -21.84 36.84 -3.02
CA LYS A 743 -21.34 38.20 -2.79
C LYS A 743 -19.99 38.21 -2.08
N VAL A 744 -19.84 37.40 -1.03
CA VAL A 744 -18.60 37.29 -0.27
C VAL A 744 -17.54 36.57 -1.10
N GLY A 745 -17.89 35.48 -1.79
CA GLY A 745 -16.97 34.76 -2.67
C GLY A 745 -16.33 35.66 -3.74
N LYS A 746 -17.14 36.50 -4.41
CA LYS A 746 -16.66 37.51 -5.37
C LYS A 746 -15.69 38.52 -4.72
N SER A 747 -15.95 38.92 -3.47
CA SER A 747 -15.05 39.80 -2.72
C SER A 747 -13.71 39.13 -2.42
N LEU A 748 -13.73 37.89 -1.91
CA LEU A 748 -12.52 37.13 -1.60
C LEU A 748 -11.69 36.85 -2.84
N MET A 749 -12.32 36.52 -3.96
CA MET A 749 -11.64 36.34 -5.24
C MET A 749 -10.93 37.63 -5.68
N ARG A 750 -11.61 38.78 -5.59
CA ARG A 750 -11.02 40.09 -5.89
C ARG A 750 -9.82 40.40 -5.00
N GLN A 751 -9.92 40.11 -3.70
CA GLN A 751 -8.83 40.34 -2.74
C GLN A 751 -7.64 39.40 -3.00
N SER A 752 -7.91 38.14 -3.32
CA SER A 752 -6.89 37.10 -3.57
C SER A 752 -6.09 37.36 -4.85
N ALA A 753 -6.70 38.03 -5.83
CA ALA A 753 -6.07 38.38 -7.10
C ALA A 753 -4.80 39.22 -6.93
N ALA A 754 -4.72 40.07 -5.89
CA ALA A 754 -3.53 40.89 -5.60
C ALA A 754 -2.27 40.06 -5.30
N THR A 755 -2.43 38.77 -5.01
CA THR A 755 -1.34 37.84 -4.69
C THR A 755 -1.38 36.57 -5.53
N VAL A 756 -2.25 36.51 -6.54
CA VAL A 756 -2.41 35.39 -7.48
C VAL A 756 -2.56 34.04 -6.76
N LYS A 757 -3.29 34.02 -5.63
CA LYS A 757 -3.56 32.77 -4.91
C LYS A 757 -4.53 31.90 -5.68
N ARG A 758 -4.40 30.58 -5.53
CA ARG A 758 -5.43 29.63 -5.95
C ARG A 758 -6.68 29.83 -5.08
N VAL A 759 -7.87 29.82 -5.69
CA VAL A 759 -9.13 30.02 -4.98
C VAL A 759 -10.12 28.92 -5.37
N SER A 760 -10.69 28.24 -4.38
CA SER A 760 -11.85 27.36 -4.56
C SER A 760 -13.04 27.99 -3.85
N LEU A 761 -14.15 28.11 -4.56
CA LEU A 761 -15.36 28.78 -4.11
C LEU A 761 -16.55 27.86 -4.32
N ARG A 762 -17.23 27.45 -3.25
CA ARG A 762 -18.56 26.85 -3.33
C ARG A 762 -19.59 27.83 -2.81
N LEU A 763 -20.37 28.38 -3.71
CA LEU A 763 -21.23 29.54 -3.46
C LEU A 763 -22.71 29.17 -3.48
N SER A 764 -23.57 30.20 -3.46
CA SER A 764 -25.04 30.03 -3.44
C SER A 764 -25.54 29.16 -4.59
N GLY A 765 -26.62 28.43 -4.33
CA GLY A 765 -27.35 27.67 -5.35
C GLY A 765 -28.77 28.19 -5.55
N ASN A 766 -29.44 27.71 -6.59
CA ASN A 766 -30.88 27.91 -6.78
C ASN A 766 -31.47 26.71 -7.55
N ALA A 767 -31.38 25.54 -6.93
CA ALA A 767 -31.51 24.27 -7.62
C ALA A 767 -32.90 24.08 -8.24
N PRO A 768 -32.99 23.76 -9.55
CA PRO A 768 -34.23 23.31 -10.16
C PRO A 768 -34.56 21.89 -9.69
N PHE A 769 -35.85 21.61 -9.50
CA PHE A 769 -36.38 20.28 -9.23
C PHE A 769 -37.53 20.02 -10.19
N ILE A 770 -37.37 19.10 -11.13
CA ILE A 770 -38.28 18.94 -12.26
C ILE A 770 -39.02 17.60 -12.14
N VAL A 771 -40.35 17.63 -12.23
CA VAL A 771 -41.19 16.43 -12.20
C VAL A 771 -41.95 16.32 -13.51
N PHE A 772 -41.52 15.39 -14.37
CA PHE A 772 -42.20 15.10 -15.63
C PHE A 772 -43.48 14.29 -15.39
N ASN A 773 -44.38 14.30 -16.37
CA ASN A 773 -45.69 13.63 -16.29
C ASN A 773 -45.61 12.10 -16.15
N ASP A 774 -44.52 11.50 -16.61
CA ASP A 774 -44.24 10.06 -16.50
C ASP A 774 -43.41 9.71 -15.24
N ALA A 775 -43.07 10.68 -14.40
CA ALA A 775 -42.31 10.47 -13.18
C ALA A 775 -43.01 9.50 -12.22
N ASN A 776 -42.22 8.78 -11.41
CA ASN A 776 -42.76 8.13 -10.23
C ASN A 776 -43.11 9.21 -9.19
N MET A 777 -44.40 9.47 -9.02
CA MET A 777 -44.96 10.49 -8.12
C MET A 777 -44.42 10.37 -6.69
N GLU A 778 -44.45 9.17 -6.10
CA GLU A 778 -44.03 8.96 -4.71
C GLU A 778 -42.53 9.17 -4.54
N GLN A 779 -41.73 8.72 -5.52
CA GLN A 779 -40.29 8.93 -5.53
C GLN A 779 -39.93 10.42 -5.64
N ALA A 780 -40.61 11.16 -6.52
CA ALA A 780 -40.42 12.59 -6.69
C ALA A 780 -40.81 13.38 -5.43
N LEU A 781 -41.93 13.03 -4.79
CA LEU A 781 -42.37 13.67 -3.55
C LEU A 781 -41.39 13.41 -2.40
N ASN A 782 -40.95 12.16 -2.21
CA ASN A 782 -39.96 11.83 -1.18
C ASN A 782 -38.63 12.57 -1.44
N GLY A 783 -38.15 12.56 -2.69
CA GLY A 783 -36.94 13.27 -3.07
C GLY A 783 -37.02 14.78 -2.82
N LEU A 784 -38.16 15.41 -3.11
CA LEU A 784 -38.39 16.83 -2.81
C LEU A 784 -38.37 17.11 -1.31
N MET A 785 -39.02 16.26 -0.50
CA MET A 785 -39.03 16.42 0.95
C MET A 785 -37.61 16.37 1.52
N GLU A 786 -36.80 15.43 1.06
CA GLU A 786 -35.40 15.27 1.48
C GLU A 786 -34.51 16.46 1.06
N THR A 787 -34.59 16.91 -0.19
CA THR A 787 -33.74 18.00 -0.69
C THR A 787 -34.15 19.36 -0.15
N LYS A 788 -35.45 19.60 0.07
CA LYS A 788 -35.95 20.91 0.52
C LYS A 788 -35.84 21.11 2.02
N PHE A 789 -36.31 20.14 2.82
CA PHE A 789 -36.52 20.36 4.25
C PHE A 789 -35.34 19.95 5.12
N SER A 790 -34.31 19.32 4.54
CA SER A 790 -33.03 19.12 5.23
C SER A 790 -32.51 20.45 5.78
N ASN A 791 -32.15 20.45 7.08
CA ASN A 791 -31.74 21.66 7.81
C ASN A 791 -32.69 22.86 7.65
N SER A 792 -34.00 22.61 7.65
CA SER A 792 -35.03 23.62 7.42
C SER A 792 -34.82 24.43 6.12
N GLY A 793 -34.24 23.81 5.10
CA GLY A 793 -33.95 24.44 3.80
C GLY A 793 -32.72 25.34 3.74
N GLN A 794 -31.90 25.35 4.80
CA GLN A 794 -30.64 26.11 4.85
C GLN A 794 -29.49 25.32 4.20
N VAL A 795 -29.67 24.94 2.93
CA VAL A 795 -28.73 24.09 2.17
C VAL A 795 -28.48 24.71 0.80
N CYS A 796 -27.22 24.85 0.40
CA CYS A 796 -26.85 25.39 -0.92
C CYS A 796 -27.40 24.57 -2.10
N ILE A 797 -27.58 23.27 -1.92
CA ILE A 797 -28.17 22.36 -2.92
C ILE A 797 -29.68 22.12 -2.71
N ALA A 798 -30.33 22.87 -1.82
CA ALA A 798 -31.78 22.73 -1.60
C ALA A 798 -32.56 23.06 -2.87
N SER A 799 -33.60 22.28 -3.12
CA SER A 799 -34.53 22.52 -4.22
C SER A 799 -35.31 23.81 -3.96
N ASN A 800 -35.10 24.81 -4.82
CA ASN A 800 -35.70 26.15 -4.64
C ASN A 800 -36.65 26.52 -5.78
N ARG A 801 -36.50 25.94 -6.97
CA ARG A 801 -37.43 26.14 -8.10
C ARG A 801 -38.03 24.81 -8.51
N ILE A 802 -39.26 24.54 -8.08
CA ILE A 802 -39.89 23.24 -8.29
C ILE A 802 -40.81 23.32 -9.49
N PHE A 803 -40.42 22.67 -10.58
CA PHE A 803 -41.16 22.61 -11.84
C PHE A 803 -41.95 21.31 -11.90
N VAL A 804 -43.27 21.41 -12.03
CA VAL A 804 -44.13 20.25 -12.14
C VAL A 804 -44.91 20.31 -13.45
N HIS A 805 -44.92 19.21 -14.20
CA HIS A 805 -45.60 19.16 -15.48
C HIS A 805 -47.09 19.44 -15.31
N SER A 806 -47.66 20.26 -16.18
CA SER A 806 -49.03 20.78 -16.07
C SER A 806 -50.09 19.68 -15.89
N SER A 807 -49.91 18.53 -16.55
CA SER A 807 -50.83 17.38 -16.46
C SER A 807 -50.87 16.68 -15.09
N ILE A 808 -49.90 16.90 -14.20
CA ILE A 808 -49.83 16.27 -12.87
C ILE A 808 -49.75 17.30 -11.72
N TYR A 809 -49.83 18.60 -12.04
CA TYR A 809 -49.58 19.69 -11.10
C TYR A 809 -50.51 19.65 -9.87
N ASP A 810 -51.82 19.51 -10.09
CA ASP A 810 -52.81 19.53 -9.00
C ASP A 810 -52.67 18.33 -8.05
N GLU A 811 -52.44 17.13 -8.61
CA GLU A 811 -52.22 15.92 -7.83
C GLU A 811 -50.94 16.02 -7.00
N PHE A 812 -49.83 16.42 -7.63
CA PHE A 812 -48.55 16.60 -6.95
C PHE A 812 -48.65 17.63 -5.83
N THR A 813 -49.27 18.79 -6.12
CA THR A 813 -49.45 19.89 -5.16
C THR A 813 -50.25 19.44 -3.94
N THR A 814 -51.35 18.71 -4.15
CA THR A 814 -52.19 18.20 -3.06
C THR A 814 -51.41 17.27 -2.14
N LYS A 815 -50.74 16.25 -2.72
CA LYS A 815 -49.95 15.28 -1.96
C LYS A 815 -48.74 15.90 -1.26
N LEU A 816 -48.12 16.92 -1.87
CA LEU A 816 -47.03 17.66 -1.26
C LEU A 816 -47.52 18.44 -0.02
N VAL A 817 -48.63 19.17 -0.13
CA VAL A 817 -49.19 19.94 1.00
C VAL A 817 -49.54 19.02 2.17
N GLU A 818 -50.10 17.83 1.91
CA GLU A 818 -50.36 16.81 2.93
C GLU A 818 -49.07 16.39 3.64
N ARG A 819 -48.01 16.06 2.91
CA ARG A 819 -46.71 15.69 3.48
C ARG A 819 -46.07 16.82 4.29
N VAL A 820 -46.14 18.05 3.80
CA VAL A 820 -45.56 19.22 4.48
C VAL A 820 -46.25 19.49 5.82
N LYS A 821 -47.57 19.30 5.90
CA LYS A 821 -48.33 19.46 7.16
C LYS A 821 -47.97 18.43 8.23
N LEU A 822 -47.38 17.31 7.86
CA LEU A 822 -46.95 16.26 8.78
C LEU A 822 -45.55 16.52 9.38
N LEU A 823 -44.80 17.50 8.86
CA LEU A 823 -43.46 17.81 9.37
C LEU A 823 -43.54 18.34 10.81
N LYS A 824 -42.85 17.65 11.73
CA LYS A 824 -42.73 18.09 13.12
C LYS A 824 -41.65 19.17 13.23
N MET A 825 -42.04 20.36 13.67
CA MET A 825 -41.14 21.46 13.99
C MET A 825 -40.97 21.58 15.50
N GLY A 826 -39.75 21.80 15.99
CA GLY A 826 -39.50 21.81 17.44
C GLY A 826 -38.05 22.09 17.81
N SER A 827 -37.72 21.82 19.08
CA SER A 827 -36.34 21.94 19.56
C SER A 827 -35.43 20.99 18.77
N PRO A 828 -34.21 21.40 18.39
CA PRO A 828 -33.33 20.55 17.57
C PRO A 828 -32.87 19.28 18.29
N LEU A 829 -32.92 19.25 19.63
CA LEU A 829 -32.61 18.06 20.44
C LEU A 829 -33.82 17.15 20.71
N GLU A 830 -35.03 17.57 20.33
CA GLU A 830 -36.24 16.79 20.58
C GLU A 830 -36.39 15.65 19.56
N HIS A 831 -36.65 14.44 20.04
CA HIS A 831 -36.81 13.27 19.19
C HIS A 831 -37.98 13.41 18.20
N GLY A 832 -37.73 12.99 16.95
CA GLY A 832 -38.69 13.04 15.85
C GLY A 832 -38.95 14.44 15.26
N VAL A 833 -38.25 15.48 15.70
CA VAL A 833 -38.30 16.80 15.05
C VAL A 833 -37.58 16.74 13.70
N GLN A 834 -38.23 17.24 12.66
CA GLN A 834 -37.70 17.29 11.29
C GLN A 834 -37.34 18.72 10.86
N LEU A 835 -37.92 19.73 11.53
CA LEU A 835 -37.66 21.15 11.28
C LEU A 835 -37.18 21.84 12.55
N GLY A 836 -35.94 22.30 12.55
CA GLY A 836 -35.38 23.14 13.60
C GLY A 836 -35.49 24.63 13.28
N PRO A 837 -35.02 25.52 14.19
CA PRO A 837 -34.97 26.95 13.94
C PRO A 837 -34.01 27.30 12.79
N LEU A 838 -34.26 28.43 12.13
CA LEU A 838 -33.26 29.08 11.29
C LEU A 838 -32.13 29.65 12.16
N ILE A 839 -30.94 29.85 11.58
CA ILE A 839 -29.74 30.21 12.35
C ILE A 839 -29.92 31.48 13.19
N ASP A 840 -30.60 32.49 12.65
CA ASP A 840 -30.83 33.76 13.32
C ASP A 840 -32.10 34.46 12.80
N THR A 841 -32.44 35.59 13.43
CA THR A 841 -33.60 36.40 13.05
C THR A 841 -33.46 37.08 11.68
N SER A 842 -32.23 37.26 11.17
CA SER A 842 -32.00 37.82 9.84
C SER A 842 -32.38 36.83 8.74
N ALA A 843 -32.13 35.54 8.96
CA ALA A 843 -32.58 34.46 8.09
C ALA A 843 -34.12 34.39 8.04
N VAL A 844 -34.79 34.45 9.20
CA VAL A 844 -36.26 34.52 9.26
C VAL A 844 -36.80 35.73 8.51
N LYS A 845 -36.21 36.90 8.72
CA LYS A 845 -36.63 38.13 8.03
C LYS A 845 -36.52 37.98 6.50
N LYS A 846 -35.39 37.45 6.01
CA LYS A 846 -35.19 37.21 4.57
C LYS A 846 -36.24 36.27 4.00
N VAL A 847 -36.52 35.15 4.68
CA VAL A 847 -37.53 34.17 4.23
C VAL A 847 -38.92 34.80 4.21
N SER A 848 -39.29 35.55 5.26
CA SER A 848 -40.56 36.29 5.31
C SER A 848 -40.69 37.27 4.15
N GLU A 849 -39.68 38.09 3.90
CA GLU A 849 -39.70 39.08 2.81
C GLU A 849 -39.86 38.45 1.42
N LEU A 850 -39.30 37.26 1.19
CA LEU A 850 -39.47 36.53 -0.08
C LEU A 850 -40.88 35.94 -0.23
N VAL A 851 -41.47 35.46 0.86
CA VAL A 851 -42.85 34.95 0.86
C VAL A 851 -43.84 36.10 0.70
N ASP A 852 -43.63 37.20 1.42
CA ASP A 852 -44.46 38.40 1.37
C ASP A 852 -44.44 39.00 -0.04
N ASP A 853 -43.26 39.09 -0.67
CA ASP A 853 -43.12 39.51 -2.07
C ASP A 853 -43.94 38.63 -3.02
N ALA A 854 -43.80 37.30 -2.92
CA ALA A 854 -44.54 36.38 -3.79
C ALA A 854 -46.06 36.54 -3.63
N VAL A 855 -46.55 36.63 -2.39
CA VAL A 855 -47.99 36.79 -2.11
C VAL A 855 -48.51 38.14 -2.59
N GLN A 856 -47.73 39.22 -2.43
CA GLN A 856 -48.08 40.54 -2.96
C GLN A 856 -48.20 40.55 -4.49
N HIS A 857 -47.43 39.71 -5.17
CA HIS A 857 -47.47 39.55 -6.63
C HIS A 857 -48.43 38.45 -7.11
N GLY A 858 -49.28 37.90 -6.24
CA GLY A 858 -50.37 36.99 -6.64
C GLY A 858 -50.16 35.51 -6.33
N ALA A 859 -49.03 35.14 -5.72
CA ALA A 859 -48.84 33.78 -5.20
C ALA A 859 -49.80 33.48 -4.04
N LYS A 860 -50.07 32.20 -3.82
CA LYS A 860 -50.90 31.72 -2.70
C LYS A 860 -50.11 30.76 -1.83
N ALA A 861 -50.09 31.01 -0.53
CA ALA A 861 -49.56 30.06 0.45
C ALA A 861 -50.61 29.01 0.81
N LEU A 862 -50.41 27.76 0.36
CA LEU A 862 -51.29 26.63 0.66
C LEU A 862 -51.00 25.98 2.03
N SER A 863 -49.81 26.25 2.57
CA SER A 863 -49.36 25.88 3.92
C SER A 863 -48.32 26.91 4.37
N GLY A 864 -48.20 27.12 5.69
CA GLY A 864 -47.19 28.00 6.27
C GLY A 864 -47.36 29.47 5.91
N GLY A 865 -46.25 30.14 5.60
CA GLY A 865 -46.21 31.53 5.15
C GLY A 865 -46.03 32.56 6.26
N LYS A 866 -45.62 32.13 7.46
CA LYS A 866 -45.47 32.99 8.64
C LYS A 866 -44.45 32.43 9.63
N THR A 867 -44.07 33.27 10.59
CA THR A 867 -43.26 32.86 11.74
C THR A 867 -44.06 31.97 12.68
N SER A 868 -43.35 31.07 13.37
CA SER A 868 -43.96 30.15 14.34
C SER A 868 -43.98 30.73 15.75
N LYS A 869 -44.95 30.29 16.56
CA LYS A 869 -45.01 30.60 17.99
C LYS A 869 -43.92 29.90 18.82
N LEU A 870 -43.21 28.92 18.25
CA LEU A 870 -42.11 28.20 18.92
C LEU A 870 -40.90 29.09 19.23
N GLY A 871 -40.75 30.22 18.54
CA GLY A 871 -39.71 31.20 18.82
C GLY A 871 -39.37 32.07 17.61
N LYS A 872 -38.63 33.15 17.86
CA LYS A 872 -38.30 34.19 16.86
C LYS A 872 -37.46 33.70 15.67
N ASN A 873 -36.84 32.51 15.77
CA ASN A 873 -36.03 31.89 14.72
C ASN A 873 -36.79 30.80 13.93
N PHE A 874 -38.05 30.51 14.27
CA PHE A 874 -38.83 29.46 13.61
C PHE A 874 -39.72 30.04 12.51
N TYR A 875 -39.68 29.42 11.34
CA TYR A 875 -40.53 29.76 10.20
C TYR A 875 -41.27 28.51 9.71
N GLU A 876 -42.58 28.63 9.50
CA GLU A 876 -43.41 27.48 9.13
C GLU A 876 -43.04 26.97 7.72
N ALA A 877 -43.06 25.65 7.54
CA ALA A 877 -42.87 25.04 6.22
C ALA A 877 -43.96 25.52 5.25
N THR A 878 -43.53 26.13 4.16
CA THR A 878 -44.39 26.94 3.29
C THR A 878 -44.47 26.33 1.90
N VAL A 879 -45.67 26.20 1.33
CA VAL A 879 -45.88 25.82 -0.07
C VAL A 879 -46.57 26.96 -0.79
N LEU A 880 -45.94 27.49 -1.84
CA LEU A 880 -46.45 28.59 -2.66
C LEU A 880 -46.88 28.07 -4.04
N THR A 881 -48.09 28.42 -4.45
CA THR A 881 -48.60 28.23 -5.81
C THR A 881 -48.86 29.58 -6.47
N ASN A 882 -49.20 29.57 -7.77
CA ASN A 882 -49.34 30.79 -8.58
C ASN A 882 -48.06 31.66 -8.55
N VAL A 883 -46.90 31.00 -8.54
CA VAL A 883 -45.60 31.66 -8.63
C VAL A 883 -45.16 31.78 -10.09
N ASP A 884 -44.49 32.86 -10.44
CA ASP A 884 -43.98 33.12 -11.79
C ASP A 884 -42.55 33.67 -11.76
N GLU A 885 -41.97 33.88 -12.95
CA GLU A 885 -40.59 34.32 -13.14
C GLU A 885 -40.30 35.77 -12.70
N PHE A 886 -41.33 36.56 -12.40
CA PHE A 886 -41.18 37.96 -11.99
C PHE A 886 -41.07 38.12 -10.47
N MET A 887 -41.42 37.09 -9.71
CA MET A 887 -41.30 37.08 -8.24
C MET A 887 -39.86 36.86 -7.79
N ARG A 888 -39.48 37.43 -6.64
CA ARG A 888 -38.09 37.32 -6.14
C ARG A 888 -37.63 35.88 -5.90
N VAL A 889 -38.55 34.99 -5.53
CA VAL A 889 -38.30 33.55 -5.34
C VAL A 889 -37.85 32.81 -6.61
N TRP A 890 -38.01 33.42 -7.80
CA TRP A 890 -37.44 32.91 -9.04
C TRP A 890 -35.92 33.08 -9.08
N GLN A 891 -35.41 34.27 -8.76
CA GLN A 891 -33.98 34.60 -8.91
C GLN A 891 -33.17 34.43 -7.63
N GLU A 892 -33.76 34.68 -6.46
CA GLU A 892 -33.05 34.69 -5.17
C GLU A 892 -33.05 33.32 -4.49
N GLU A 893 -31.89 32.92 -3.96
CA GLU A 893 -31.77 31.74 -3.10
C GLU A 893 -32.57 31.96 -1.80
N ILE A 894 -33.60 31.14 -1.58
CA ILE A 894 -34.49 31.24 -0.40
C ILE A 894 -33.73 30.95 0.89
N PHE A 895 -33.01 29.81 0.92
CA PHE A 895 -32.26 29.33 2.09
C PHE A 895 -33.13 29.15 3.36
N GLY A 896 -34.35 28.64 3.18
CA GLY A 896 -35.35 28.39 4.22
C GLY A 896 -36.45 27.45 3.73
N PRO A 897 -37.45 27.09 4.57
CA PRO A 897 -38.35 25.98 4.33
C PRO A 897 -39.55 26.35 3.44
N VAL A 898 -39.29 26.95 2.28
CA VAL A 898 -40.32 27.40 1.32
C VAL A 898 -40.22 26.67 -0.01
N VAL A 899 -41.35 26.17 -0.51
CA VAL A 899 -41.50 25.43 -1.77
C VAL A 899 -42.36 26.22 -2.76
N PRO A 900 -41.77 26.97 -3.71
CA PRO A 900 -42.52 27.58 -4.80
C PRO A 900 -42.71 26.58 -5.96
N LEU A 901 -43.97 26.38 -6.39
CA LEU A 901 -44.37 25.43 -7.43
C LEU A 901 -44.70 26.12 -8.75
N PHE A 902 -43.83 25.92 -9.74
CA PHE A 902 -43.96 26.41 -11.11
C PHE A 902 -44.51 25.32 -12.03
N THR A 903 -45.25 25.73 -13.06
CA THR A 903 -45.76 24.84 -14.11
C THR A 903 -44.89 24.88 -15.36
N PHE A 904 -44.88 23.78 -16.10
CA PHE A 904 -44.33 23.68 -17.45
C PHE A 904 -45.12 22.65 -18.27
N SER A 905 -45.00 22.68 -19.60
CA SER A 905 -45.71 21.73 -20.49
C SER A 905 -44.82 21.04 -21.52
N SER A 906 -43.54 21.43 -21.67
CA SER A 906 -42.58 20.73 -22.52
C SER A 906 -41.19 20.61 -21.91
N GLU A 907 -40.42 19.63 -22.39
CA GLU A 907 -39.02 19.38 -21.99
C GLU A 907 -38.12 20.59 -22.28
N GLU A 908 -38.22 21.17 -23.48
CA GLU A 908 -37.45 22.35 -23.87
C GLU A 908 -37.77 23.57 -23.00
N GLU A 909 -39.06 23.78 -22.69
CA GLU A 909 -39.49 24.89 -21.84
C GLU A 909 -38.87 24.79 -20.43
N VAL A 910 -38.92 23.60 -19.82
CA VAL A 910 -38.45 23.41 -18.45
C VAL A 910 -36.93 23.46 -18.35
N VAL A 911 -36.20 22.98 -19.35
CA VAL A 911 -34.73 23.12 -19.38
C VAL A 911 -34.35 24.60 -19.47
N ARG A 912 -34.98 25.37 -20.37
CA ARG A 912 -34.74 26.82 -20.48
C ARG A 912 -35.04 27.54 -19.16
N LYS A 913 -36.18 27.25 -18.53
CA LYS A 913 -36.57 27.80 -17.23
C LYS A 913 -35.61 27.40 -16.11
N ALA A 914 -35.17 26.14 -16.07
CA ALA A 914 -34.23 25.64 -15.09
C ALA A 914 -32.85 26.32 -15.21
N ASN A 915 -32.40 26.62 -16.42
CA ASN A 915 -31.12 27.29 -16.67
C ASN A 915 -31.18 28.81 -16.55
N ASP A 916 -32.38 29.42 -16.51
CA ASP A 916 -32.61 30.86 -16.30
C ASP A 916 -32.31 31.30 -14.85
N THR A 917 -31.05 31.19 -14.47
CA THR A 917 -30.50 31.66 -13.21
C THR A 917 -28.98 31.82 -13.35
N PRO A 918 -28.37 32.79 -12.64
CA PRO A 918 -26.92 32.89 -12.55
C PRO A 918 -26.27 31.75 -11.74
N MET A 919 -27.07 30.96 -11.01
CA MET A 919 -26.59 29.87 -10.16
C MET A 919 -26.52 28.54 -10.93
N GLY A 920 -25.64 27.64 -10.52
CA GLY A 920 -25.42 26.36 -11.20
C GLY A 920 -24.78 25.32 -10.28
N LEU A 921 -25.34 25.10 -9.09
CA LEU A 921 -24.77 24.16 -8.12
C LEU A 921 -25.33 22.73 -8.30
N ALA A 922 -26.58 22.51 -7.92
CA ALA A 922 -27.27 21.23 -8.06
C ALA A 922 -28.55 21.38 -8.89
N GLY A 923 -28.97 20.32 -9.56
CA GLY A 923 -30.28 20.18 -10.21
C GLY A 923 -30.84 18.77 -10.02
N TYR A 924 -32.15 18.64 -10.02
CA TYR A 924 -32.83 17.36 -9.82
C TYR A 924 -33.95 17.21 -10.83
N PHE A 925 -34.15 16.00 -11.36
CA PHE A 925 -35.35 15.72 -12.13
C PHE A 925 -35.79 14.26 -12.06
N TYR A 926 -37.09 14.05 -12.28
CA TYR A 926 -37.75 12.76 -12.16
C TYR A 926 -38.53 12.45 -13.44
N THR A 927 -38.27 11.27 -14.01
CA THR A 927 -38.84 10.79 -15.29
C THR A 927 -38.66 9.27 -15.36
N ARG A 928 -39.48 8.57 -16.15
CA ARG A 928 -39.26 7.15 -16.49
C ARG A 928 -38.63 6.98 -17.87
N ASP A 929 -38.75 7.98 -18.74
CA ASP A 929 -38.08 8.03 -20.03
C ASP A 929 -36.54 8.13 -19.88
N VAL A 930 -35.84 7.05 -20.22
CA VAL A 930 -34.37 6.95 -20.18
C VAL A 930 -33.70 7.91 -21.17
N ALA A 931 -34.27 8.11 -22.36
CA ALA A 931 -33.69 9.03 -23.33
C ALA A 931 -33.77 10.47 -22.83
N ARG A 932 -34.86 10.83 -22.15
CA ARG A 932 -34.98 12.11 -21.45
C ARG A 932 -33.96 12.26 -20.34
N MET A 933 -33.64 11.19 -19.61
CA MET A 933 -32.60 11.24 -18.57
C MET A 933 -31.27 11.75 -19.13
N PHE A 934 -30.83 11.20 -20.26
CA PHE A 934 -29.58 11.65 -20.88
C PHE A 934 -29.66 13.09 -21.41
N ARG A 935 -30.74 13.44 -22.12
CA ARG A 935 -30.90 14.80 -22.69
C ARG A 935 -30.94 15.88 -21.62
N VAL A 936 -31.86 15.76 -20.66
CA VAL A 936 -32.04 16.77 -19.60
C VAL A 936 -30.79 16.86 -18.72
N ALA A 937 -30.17 15.73 -18.35
CA ALA A 937 -28.94 15.78 -17.55
C ALA A 937 -27.79 16.49 -18.28
N SER A 938 -27.70 16.34 -19.61
CA SER A 938 -26.66 17.01 -20.41
C SER A 938 -26.90 18.51 -20.63
N GLU A 939 -28.16 18.94 -20.58
CA GLU A 939 -28.55 20.34 -20.84
C GLU A 939 -28.67 21.19 -19.58
N LEU A 940 -28.83 20.58 -18.39
CA LEU A 940 -28.87 21.33 -17.14
C LEU A 940 -27.49 21.91 -16.81
N GLU A 941 -27.42 23.23 -16.67
CA GLU A 941 -26.18 23.97 -16.37
C GLU A 941 -25.87 23.97 -14.87
N CYS A 942 -25.72 22.78 -14.29
CA CYS A 942 -25.42 22.54 -12.89
C CYS A 942 -24.13 21.72 -12.74
N GLY A 943 -23.40 21.93 -11.65
CA GLY A 943 -22.22 21.10 -11.36
C GLY A 943 -22.57 19.68 -10.93
N MET A 944 -23.78 19.45 -10.41
CA MET A 944 -24.28 18.14 -9.96
C MET A 944 -25.74 17.95 -10.37
N VAL A 945 -26.09 16.78 -10.88
CA VAL A 945 -27.47 16.46 -11.32
C VAL A 945 -27.93 15.13 -10.73
N GLY A 946 -29.07 15.15 -10.05
CA GLY A 946 -29.75 13.96 -9.52
C GLY A 946 -30.90 13.53 -10.42
N VAL A 947 -30.84 12.29 -10.93
CA VAL A 947 -31.90 11.70 -11.76
C VAL A 947 -32.64 10.66 -10.95
N ASN A 948 -33.94 10.85 -10.72
CA ASN A 948 -34.74 9.99 -9.85
C ASN A 948 -34.12 9.77 -8.45
N SER A 949 -33.29 10.71 -7.99
CA SER A 949 -32.50 10.60 -6.78
C SER A 949 -32.28 11.99 -6.17
N SER A 950 -32.44 12.08 -4.85
CA SER A 950 -32.06 13.22 -4.02
C SER A 950 -30.55 13.22 -3.68
N MET A 951 -29.88 12.07 -3.86
CA MET A 951 -28.47 11.89 -3.54
C MET A 951 -27.56 12.39 -4.67
N VAL A 952 -27.04 13.60 -4.49
CA VAL A 952 -25.94 14.18 -5.29
C VAL A 952 -24.68 14.41 -4.45
N LYS A 953 -24.62 13.81 -3.25
CA LYS A 953 -23.54 13.94 -2.28
C LYS A 953 -22.93 12.56 -2.04
N HIS A 954 -21.67 12.39 -2.40
CA HIS A 954 -20.87 11.20 -2.09
C HIS A 954 -19.40 11.60 -1.98
N VAL A 955 -18.63 10.94 -1.12
CA VAL A 955 -17.23 11.30 -0.90
C VAL A 955 -16.36 11.13 -2.15
N GLY A 956 -16.64 10.09 -2.93
CA GLY A 956 -15.90 9.74 -4.15
C GLY A 956 -16.39 10.42 -5.43
N VAL A 957 -17.25 11.44 -5.36
CA VAL A 957 -17.71 12.18 -6.55
C VAL A 957 -17.35 13.67 -6.44
N PRO A 958 -17.08 14.36 -7.58
CA PRO A 958 -16.82 15.78 -7.55
C PRO A 958 -18.03 16.58 -7.03
N TYR A 959 -17.78 17.49 -6.10
CA TYR A 959 -18.79 18.32 -5.46
C TYR A 959 -18.47 19.80 -5.65
N GLY A 960 -19.28 20.52 -6.44
CA GLY A 960 -19.02 21.93 -6.72
C GLY A 960 -19.93 22.49 -7.81
N GLY A 961 -19.96 23.81 -7.95
CA GLY A 961 -20.85 24.51 -8.88
C GLY A 961 -20.20 24.92 -10.20
N VAL A 962 -21.01 25.52 -11.05
CA VAL A 962 -20.61 26.30 -12.23
C VAL A 962 -21.25 27.70 -12.16
N LYS A 963 -20.99 28.56 -13.13
CA LYS A 963 -21.50 29.96 -13.15
C LYS A 963 -21.16 30.72 -11.86
N GLU A 964 -22.11 31.41 -11.26
CA GLU A 964 -21.92 32.14 -10.00
C GLU A 964 -21.96 31.27 -8.75
N SER A 965 -22.20 29.96 -8.88
CA SER A 965 -22.07 29.00 -7.78
C SER A 965 -20.63 28.62 -7.48
N GLY A 966 -19.66 29.14 -8.25
CA GLY A 966 -18.26 29.19 -7.92
C GLY A 966 -17.36 28.30 -8.79
N ILE A 967 -16.16 28.01 -8.29
CA ILE A 967 -15.06 27.37 -9.01
C ILE A 967 -14.36 26.34 -8.11
N GLY A 968 -13.80 25.30 -8.75
CA GLY A 968 -13.15 24.18 -8.07
C GLY A 968 -14.11 23.06 -7.68
N ARG A 969 -13.55 21.98 -7.14
CA ARG A 969 -14.27 20.80 -6.69
C ARG A 969 -13.84 20.40 -5.28
N GLU A 970 -14.79 19.97 -4.47
CA GLU A 970 -14.60 19.26 -3.21
C GLU A 970 -14.91 17.78 -3.42
N GLY A 971 -14.44 16.89 -2.54
CA GLY A 971 -14.62 15.44 -2.73
C GLY A 971 -13.83 14.88 -3.92
N SER A 972 -13.85 13.55 -4.08
CA SER A 972 -13.15 12.78 -5.13
C SER A 972 -11.63 13.08 -5.23
N PRO A 973 -10.90 12.48 -6.18
CA PRO A 973 -9.50 12.84 -6.40
C PRO A 973 -9.32 14.29 -6.87
N GLU A 974 -10.30 14.84 -7.59
CA GLU A 974 -10.31 16.23 -8.06
C GLU A 974 -10.25 17.23 -6.89
N GLY A 975 -10.92 16.95 -5.78
CA GLY A 975 -10.85 17.76 -4.57
C GLY A 975 -9.49 17.69 -3.87
N LEU A 976 -8.71 16.62 -4.06
CA LEU A 976 -7.32 16.56 -3.61
C LEU A 976 -6.39 17.39 -4.52
N GLU A 977 -6.58 17.30 -5.84
CA GLU A 977 -5.81 18.04 -6.85
C GLU A 977 -5.89 19.56 -6.68
N GLU A 978 -7.02 20.06 -6.17
CA GLU A 978 -7.18 21.46 -5.78
C GLU A 978 -6.09 21.95 -4.81
N TYR A 979 -5.51 21.06 -4.01
CA TYR A 979 -4.47 21.34 -3.00
C TYR A 979 -3.08 20.86 -3.41
N LEU A 980 -2.90 20.45 -4.67
CA LEU A 980 -1.62 20.02 -5.23
C LEU A 980 -1.16 20.95 -6.36
N GLU A 981 0.13 21.26 -6.38
CA GLU A 981 0.84 21.84 -7.52
C GLU A 981 1.41 20.73 -8.40
N THR A 982 1.19 20.87 -9.70
CA THR A 982 1.77 19.96 -10.71
C THR A 982 3.06 20.58 -11.19
N LYS A 983 4.19 20.01 -10.80
CA LYS A 983 5.51 20.51 -11.18
C LYS A 983 6.12 19.61 -12.22
N MET A 984 6.42 20.19 -13.38
CA MET A 984 7.22 19.58 -14.42
C MET A 984 8.71 19.84 -14.15
N VAL A 985 9.49 18.78 -14.10
CA VAL A 985 10.94 18.80 -13.98
C VAL A 985 11.51 18.20 -15.26
N CYS A 986 12.09 19.05 -16.10
CA CYS A 986 12.86 18.60 -17.26
C CYS A 986 14.33 18.51 -16.88
N ILE A 987 14.87 17.29 -16.88
CA ILE A 987 16.28 17.04 -16.64
C ILE A 987 16.93 16.85 -18.01
N GLY A 988 17.65 17.86 -18.49
CA GLY A 988 18.40 17.79 -19.74
C GLY A 988 19.88 17.44 -19.53
N GLY A 989 20.59 17.19 -20.64
CA GLY A 989 22.02 16.83 -20.59
C GLY A 989 22.26 15.40 -20.10
N LEU A 990 21.23 14.56 -20.18
CA LEU A 990 21.30 13.13 -19.94
C LEU A 990 21.85 12.48 -21.22
N ASN A 991 23.16 12.56 -21.40
CA ASN A 991 23.90 11.85 -22.44
C ASN A 991 24.51 10.57 -21.87
#